data_AF-A0AAD5KUL0-F1
#
_entry.id   AF-A0AAD5KUL0-F1
#
_cell.length_a   1.000
_cell.length_b   1.000
_cell.length_c   1.000
_cell.angle_alpha   90.00
_cell.angle_beta   90.00
_cell.angle_gamma   90.00
#
_symmetry.space_group_name_H-M   'P 1'
#
loop_
_entity.id
_entity.type
_entity.pdbx_description
1 polymer ?
#
loop_
_entity_poly.entity_id
_entity_poly.type
_entity_poly.pdbx_seq_one_letter_code
_entity_poly.pdbx_strand_id
1 'polypeptide(L)'
;MLKHRLKVAGRVVLMLDGFDEISSTCQDNIIQFIKAICQTKLDRLYITTRPHLKCKLEDQLFQFAFHLQNFNESDQVNYLTDLWTASLKKNDPDQVQTIRKFASSLICRIAKTLKDKERDFIGIPLQCRILAECYQSELENVINNSISSESDFLDANIKFSLSQLYHRFMETKDNIFLKEKVKNAWGANCIADNSIEQSLQTIATRLTGLAIETIFTNPEDVKLLWQDPATNHLSEEERELNEKKLAELCIRHGLVNENGEGGLQFLHRTFAEYLVAAFLFRGFNLDDRQQTKLLDSMAVSGFIVNDILAKVEYEGVRVFFNCMLREIVVEKEKKWQDMVNESRHTLNPKRLQKFALGFSQTNGANWIASTSTLDDMDFPPLSDLQSWYNKVKHRYVGILFKDKHMTSKALPVSVTEGNVNIFKLLWGCLKATNEKQDIQKIACNLMADSDCTFGSTDIFTDLLDILEDVNDKILETLFCEWSPYGILSHESKLNHTEQKMAIQCMFRFMEKHQDTFKKIILHEFPTSLYTLVDCCMEQDFLAEELKILLHMLSRLCKVDQDNTNLFTLIKSVVGHDKMKRSDDSLTFDERTENLLILLREIGRADILSELSYCVLQMKPKSFQRIYYPIQVEFPVSTTRNSYGMTLFHQAAAQGDATTVKRLLSLSEETHHLVDCMTIYDDNQPSSFTPFLVALSCDHKEVCELMLQYLKRVLPLDELCELIKKNGFFGAVDLAINENRSKMYNLILEIVKENLGQATLIDFLKYVYQVPGDTDSDLALSKYRGNSGDFLEAVVKNIDGYEGLADLVSQDKGTLKLFQNIKDDNIINNLISLKGSAFWIERFIAMGIEGFDMLMSTLLEKLDKDGLFYTIEMITLVTQSGSTWSNYVNWTRWTDDTVKLFLGHIANQLGQDYVMKLLLHDDGNGPVIIRAALRKSHTKNGYPVAAMVAHITKRERREEIRDLIDSSLADFLQKFTIWVLCFIQDFSRDDLLNLIKAITFVDNDSFRTGSVWSRYVAEQFYPNQIDKFLKCVSEKLGEEDVINLLLHDGGKRPVIVRATLSQHHAKLKTMYSYLSASGKSKVCQAIGSIKT
;
A
#
# COMPACT_ATOMS: atom_id res chain seq x y z
N MET A 1 -32.94 -23.29 24.78
CA MET A 1 -32.03 -22.60 25.73
C MET A 1 -31.09 -21.62 25.02
N LEU A 2 -30.22 -22.06 24.09
CA LEU A 2 -29.26 -21.19 23.38
C LEU A 2 -29.93 -19.98 22.68
N LYS A 3 -31.03 -20.21 21.95
CA LYS A 3 -31.82 -19.14 21.30
C LYS A 3 -32.33 -18.08 22.28
N HIS A 4 -32.70 -18.46 23.50
CA HIS A 4 -33.14 -17.50 24.54
C HIS A 4 -31.94 -16.73 25.11
N ARG A 5 -30.80 -17.40 25.30
CA ARG A 5 -29.55 -16.76 25.75
C ARG A 5 -29.06 -15.71 24.75
N LEU A 6 -28.96 -16.08 23.46
CA LEU A 6 -28.57 -15.17 22.38
C LEU A 6 -29.59 -14.04 22.14
N LYS A 7 -30.89 -14.25 22.39
CA LYS A 7 -31.89 -13.18 22.20
C LYS A 7 -32.05 -12.24 23.39
N VAL A 8 -31.93 -12.75 24.61
CA VAL A 8 -32.43 -12.06 25.81
C VAL A 8 -31.41 -12.00 26.95
N ALA A 9 -30.71 -13.11 27.23
CA ALA A 9 -30.07 -13.30 28.53
C ALA A 9 -28.53 -13.28 28.57
N GLY A 10 -27.83 -13.21 27.44
CA GLY A 10 -26.35 -13.19 27.41
C GLY A 10 -25.69 -14.49 27.84
N ARG A 11 -24.41 -14.40 28.23
CA ARG A 11 -23.56 -15.48 28.79
C ARG A 11 -23.28 -16.62 27.84
N VAL A 12 -23.09 -16.28 26.58
CA VAL A 12 -22.63 -17.22 25.55
C VAL A 12 -21.27 -16.75 25.08
N VAL A 13 -20.29 -17.65 25.17
CA VAL A 13 -18.99 -17.49 24.53
C VAL A 13 -18.95 -18.46 23.36
N LEU A 14 -18.62 -17.95 22.17
CA LEU A 14 -18.40 -18.77 21.00
C LEU A 14 -16.89 -18.82 20.71
N MET A 15 -16.37 -20.02 20.45
CA MET A 15 -14.99 -20.24 20.04
C MET A 15 -14.99 -20.97 18.70
N LEU A 16 -14.35 -20.37 17.71
CA LEU A 16 -14.11 -20.97 16.40
C LEU A 16 -12.61 -21.27 16.33
N ASP A 17 -12.28 -22.55 16.43
CA ASP A 17 -10.89 -23.02 16.43
C ASP A 17 -10.49 -23.44 15.01
N GLY A 18 -9.38 -22.90 14.49
CA GLY A 18 -8.82 -23.26 13.19
C GLY A 18 -9.60 -22.72 11.99
N PHE A 19 -9.88 -21.41 11.94
CA PHE A 19 -10.64 -20.80 10.83
C PHE A 19 -10.00 -21.03 9.45
N ASP A 20 -8.68 -21.12 9.38
CA ASP A 20 -7.92 -21.41 8.14
C ASP A 20 -8.05 -22.86 7.64
N GLU A 21 -8.56 -23.76 8.47
CA GLU A 21 -8.82 -25.16 8.09
C GLU A 21 -10.16 -25.32 7.35
N ILE A 22 -10.96 -24.25 7.29
CA ILE A 22 -12.25 -24.21 6.63
C ILE A 22 -12.03 -23.85 5.16
N SER A 23 -12.73 -24.53 4.25
CA SER A 23 -12.64 -24.25 2.81
C SER A 23 -12.97 -22.78 2.51
N SER A 24 -12.27 -22.19 1.54
CA SER A 24 -12.43 -20.78 1.18
C SER A 24 -13.87 -20.40 0.83
N THR A 25 -14.60 -21.29 0.15
CA THR A 25 -16.04 -21.14 -0.16
C THR A 25 -16.92 -21.07 1.10
N CYS A 26 -16.55 -21.78 2.17
CA CYS A 26 -17.28 -21.79 3.43
C CYS A 26 -16.86 -20.64 4.36
N GLN A 27 -15.60 -20.18 4.29
CA GLN A 27 -15.09 -19.08 5.13
C GLN A 27 -15.95 -17.82 5.02
N ASP A 28 -16.35 -17.43 3.81
CA ASP A 28 -17.15 -16.22 3.61
C ASP A 28 -18.55 -16.36 4.25
N ASN A 29 -19.15 -17.56 4.18
CA ASN A 29 -20.41 -17.86 4.86
C ASN A 29 -20.25 -17.84 6.39
N ILE A 30 -19.14 -18.34 6.92
CA ILE A 30 -18.86 -18.27 8.36
C ILE A 30 -18.65 -16.82 8.78
N ILE A 31 -18.00 -15.97 7.98
CA ILE A 31 -17.86 -14.55 8.32
C ILE A 31 -19.23 -13.87 8.35
N GLN A 32 -20.14 -14.20 7.42
CA GLN A 32 -21.51 -13.70 7.48
C GLN A 32 -22.26 -14.21 8.72
N PHE A 33 -22.05 -15.47 9.10
CA PHE A 33 -22.58 -16.02 10.34
C PHE A 33 -22.03 -15.31 11.58
N ILE A 34 -20.72 -15.03 11.62
CA ILE A 34 -20.06 -14.25 12.68
C ILE A 34 -20.68 -12.86 12.78
N LYS A 35 -20.83 -12.15 11.64
CA LYS A 35 -21.46 -10.83 11.61
C LYS A 35 -22.89 -10.86 12.13
N ALA A 36 -23.66 -11.89 11.77
CA ALA A 36 -25.03 -12.06 12.25
C ALA A 36 -25.09 -12.40 13.75
N ILE A 37 -24.22 -13.28 14.25
CA ILE A 37 -24.25 -13.68 15.67
C ILE A 37 -23.72 -12.57 16.59
N CYS A 38 -22.82 -11.71 16.10
CA CYS A 38 -22.39 -10.51 16.82
C CYS A 38 -23.52 -9.47 17.00
N GLN A 39 -24.62 -9.56 16.23
CA GLN A 39 -25.82 -8.74 16.45
C GLN A 39 -26.73 -9.28 17.58
N THR A 40 -26.35 -10.39 18.21
CA THR A 40 -27.10 -11.02 19.31
C THR A 40 -26.47 -10.69 20.68
N LYS A 41 -27.06 -11.16 21.79
CA LYS A 41 -26.50 -11.09 23.15
C LYS A 41 -25.36 -12.10 23.33
N LEU A 42 -24.37 -12.12 22.43
CA LEU A 42 -23.15 -12.91 22.58
C LEU A 42 -22.18 -12.14 23.50
N ASP A 43 -21.61 -12.80 24.52
CA ASP A 43 -20.71 -12.13 25.47
C ASP A 43 -19.30 -11.98 24.89
N ARG A 44 -18.77 -13.07 24.29
CA ARG A 44 -17.44 -13.08 23.65
C ARG A 44 -17.40 -14.01 22.45
N LEU A 45 -16.56 -13.66 21.49
CA LEU A 45 -16.21 -14.47 20.33
C LEU A 45 -14.69 -14.60 20.28
N TYR A 46 -14.19 -15.83 20.22
CA TYR A 46 -12.78 -16.10 19.95
C TYR A 46 -12.66 -16.83 18.63
N ILE A 47 -11.73 -16.39 17.79
CA ILE A 47 -11.40 -17.01 16.52
C ILE A 47 -9.91 -17.28 16.54
N THR A 48 -9.49 -18.52 16.34
CA THR A 48 -8.08 -18.86 16.11
C THR A 48 -7.87 -19.08 14.62
N THR A 49 -6.74 -18.61 14.11
CA THR A 49 -6.39 -18.76 12.69
C THR A 49 -4.88 -18.57 12.50
N ARG A 50 -4.34 -19.08 11.40
CA ARG A 50 -2.98 -18.77 10.96
C ARG A 50 -2.82 -17.30 10.53
N PRO A 51 -1.61 -16.71 10.64
CA PRO A 51 -1.37 -15.29 10.38
C PRO A 51 -1.81 -14.76 9.00
N HIS A 52 -1.80 -15.60 7.96
CA HIS A 52 -2.16 -15.15 6.60
C HIS A 52 -3.62 -14.71 6.45
N LEU A 53 -4.55 -15.17 7.31
CA LEU A 53 -5.95 -14.72 7.31
C LEU A 53 -6.19 -13.52 8.23
N LYS A 54 -5.17 -13.04 8.94
CA LYS A 54 -5.25 -11.92 9.86
C LYS A 54 -5.87 -10.69 9.20
N CYS A 55 -5.24 -10.14 8.16
CA CYS A 55 -5.73 -8.91 7.52
C CYS A 55 -7.16 -9.06 7.01
N LYS A 56 -7.49 -10.19 6.37
CA LYS A 56 -8.86 -10.48 5.90
C LYS A 56 -9.87 -10.43 7.05
N LEU A 57 -9.55 -11.04 8.19
CA LEU A 57 -10.44 -11.07 9.36
C LEU A 57 -10.51 -9.72 10.08
N GLU A 58 -9.38 -9.04 10.27
CA GLU A 58 -9.32 -7.71 10.87
C GLU A 58 -10.14 -6.70 10.04
N ASP A 59 -9.99 -6.73 8.71
CA ASP A 59 -10.74 -5.87 7.78
C ASP A 59 -12.24 -6.19 7.79
N GLN A 60 -12.60 -7.47 7.75
CA GLN A 60 -14.01 -7.86 7.64
C GLN A 60 -14.77 -7.76 8.97
N LEU A 61 -14.08 -7.89 10.10
CA LEU A 61 -14.67 -7.86 11.45
C LEU A 61 -14.42 -6.53 12.19
N PHE A 62 -13.53 -5.67 11.68
CA PHE A 62 -13.11 -4.40 12.30
C PHE A 62 -12.60 -4.60 13.74
N GLN A 63 -11.73 -5.59 13.94
CA GLN A 63 -11.13 -5.93 15.25
C GLN A 63 -9.64 -6.24 15.08
N PHE A 64 -8.82 -5.94 16.09
CA PHE A 64 -7.39 -6.28 16.08
C PHE A 64 -7.16 -7.74 16.53
N ALA A 65 -6.21 -8.41 15.90
CA ALA A 65 -5.79 -9.78 16.23
C ALA A 65 -4.66 -9.79 17.27
N PHE A 66 -4.75 -10.74 18.20
CA PHE A 66 -3.68 -11.08 19.13
C PHE A 66 -2.82 -12.21 18.56
N HIS A 67 -1.52 -12.21 18.86
CA HIS A 67 -0.58 -13.25 18.41
C HIS A 67 -0.19 -14.13 19.59
N LEU A 68 -0.29 -15.45 19.42
CA LEU A 68 0.24 -16.40 20.40
C LEU A 68 1.76 -16.46 20.22
N GLN A 69 2.51 -16.09 21.26
CA GLN A 69 3.97 -16.13 21.22
C GLN A 69 4.48 -17.58 21.32
N ASN A 70 5.57 -17.86 20.63
CA ASN A 70 6.28 -19.13 20.75
C ASN A 70 6.95 -19.24 22.13
N PHE A 71 7.20 -20.47 22.58
CA PHE A 71 8.00 -20.73 23.78
C PHE A 71 9.41 -20.18 23.60
N ASN A 72 9.85 -19.35 24.54
CA ASN A 72 11.25 -18.99 24.67
C ASN A 72 12.06 -20.18 25.22
N GLU A 73 13.40 -20.08 25.23
CA GLU A 73 14.26 -21.19 25.67
C GLU A 73 13.94 -21.70 27.09
N SER A 74 13.59 -20.80 28.02
CA SER A 74 13.21 -21.20 29.38
C SER A 74 11.88 -21.96 29.38
N ASP A 75 10.90 -21.50 28.62
CA ASP A 75 9.61 -22.18 28.50
C ASP A 75 9.78 -23.57 27.89
N GLN A 76 10.63 -23.72 26.87
CA GLN A 76 10.95 -25.00 26.24
C GLN A 76 11.59 -25.98 27.24
N VAL A 77 12.59 -25.52 28.00
CA VAL A 77 13.24 -26.35 29.03
C VAL A 77 12.26 -26.77 30.11
N ASN A 78 11.42 -25.86 30.59
CA ASN A 78 10.40 -26.16 31.60
C ASN A 78 9.38 -27.17 31.08
N TYR A 79 8.85 -26.94 29.87
CA TYR A 79 7.88 -27.84 29.24
C TYR A 79 8.42 -29.26 29.07
N LEU A 80 9.64 -29.40 28.53
CA LEU A 80 10.29 -30.71 28.38
C LEU A 80 10.53 -31.40 29.73
N THR A 81 11.00 -30.63 30.72
CA THR A 81 11.25 -31.15 32.07
C THR A 81 9.97 -31.70 32.70
N ASP A 82 8.88 -30.92 32.67
CA ASP A 82 7.60 -31.29 33.26
C ASP A 82 7.00 -32.51 32.55
N LEU A 83 7.07 -32.55 31.21
CA LEU A 83 6.51 -33.63 30.41
C LEU A 83 7.25 -34.96 30.64
N TRP A 84 8.58 -34.96 30.65
CA TRP A 84 9.36 -36.17 30.93
C TRP A 84 9.26 -36.63 32.38
N THR A 85 9.20 -35.70 33.34
CA THR A 85 8.99 -36.02 34.75
C THR A 85 7.66 -36.77 34.94
N ALA A 86 6.60 -36.28 34.28
CA ALA A 86 5.29 -36.91 34.29
C ALA A 86 5.27 -38.26 33.55
N SER A 87 5.85 -38.35 32.34
CA SER A 87 5.81 -39.56 31.52
C SER A 87 6.64 -40.71 32.10
N LEU A 88 7.80 -40.40 32.67
CA LEU A 88 8.72 -41.37 33.29
C LEU A 88 8.37 -41.67 34.76
N LYS A 89 7.36 -40.99 35.32
CA LYS A 89 6.90 -41.11 36.73
C LYS A 89 8.06 -40.95 37.73
N LYS A 90 8.95 -39.98 37.48
CA LYS A 90 10.11 -39.71 38.34
C LYS A 90 9.81 -38.53 39.24
N ASN A 91 9.84 -38.74 40.56
CA ASN A 91 9.62 -37.67 41.55
C ASN A 91 10.85 -37.39 42.42
N ASP A 92 11.96 -38.08 42.16
CA ASP A 92 13.21 -37.92 42.89
C ASP A 92 13.91 -36.60 42.47
N PRO A 93 14.23 -35.68 43.41
CA PRO A 93 14.82 -34.38 43.09
C PRO A 93 16.08 -34.46 42.24
N ASP A 94 16.95 -35.44 42.48
CA ASP A 94 18.22 -35.61 41.74
C ASP A 94 17.97 -36.04 40.28
N GLN A 95 16.93 -36.86 40.05
CA GLN A 95 16.52 -37.25 38.69
C GLN A 95 15.83 -36.11 37.96
N VAL A 96 14.98 -35.33 38.63
CA VAL A 96 14.35 -34.14 38.03
C VAL A 96 15.42 -33.12 37.62
N GLN A 97 16.44 -32.93 38.45
CA GLN A 97 17.56 -32.06 38.10
C GLN A 97 18.35 -32.60 36.90
N THR A 98 18.54 -33.91 36.79
CA THR A 98 19.18 -34.55 35.63
C THR A 98 18.35 -34.36 34.35
N ILE A 99 17.03 -34.53 34.43
CA ILE A 99 16.09 -34.28 33.33
C ILE A 99 16.19 -32.81 32.87
N ARG A 100 16.20 -31.86 33.81
CA ARG A 100 16.34 -30.43 33.50
C ARG A 100 17.67 -30.10 32.81
N LYS A 101 18.78 -30.69 33.27
CA LYS A 101 20.10 -30.53 32.63
C LYS A 101 20.10 -31.10 31.21
N PHE A 102 19.51 -32.27 31.01
CA PHE A 102 19.36 -32.87 29.68
C PHE A 102 18.52 -31.97 28.75
N ALA A 103 17.36 -31.49 29.22
CA ALA A 103 16.52 -30.54 28.48
C ALA A 103 17.28 -29.28 28.08
N SER A 104 18.03 -28.69 29.02
CA SER A 104 18.84 -27.49 28.77
C SER A 104 19.93 -27.74 27.74
N SER A 105 20.62 -28.89 27.81
CA SER A 105 21.64 -29.27 26.82
C SER A 105 21.04 -29.47 25.43
N LEU A 106 19.89 -30.14 25.33
CA LEU A 106 19.17 -30.35 24.06
C LEU A 106 18.75 -29.01 23.41
N ILE A 107 18.09 -28.12 24.17
CA ILE A 107 17.66 -26.82 23.66
C ILE A 107 18.86 -25.95 23.29
N CYS A 108 19.91 -25.90 24.12
CA CYS A 108 21.13 -25.16 23.80
C CYS A 108 21.77 -25.66 22.49
N ARG A 109 21.77 -26.97 22.26
CA ARG A 109 22.34 -27.58 21.05
C ARG A 109 21.50 -27.26 19.81
N ILE A 110 20.18 -27.31 19.94
CA ILE A 110 19.24 -26.92 18.89
C ILE A 110 19.44 -25.44 18.51
N ALA A 111 19.48 -24.55 19.51
CA ALA A 111 19.69 -23.12 19.30
C ALA A 111 21.02 -22.79 18.60
N LYS A 112 22.05 -23.62 18.79
CA LYS A 112 23.36 -23.49 18.11
C LYS A 112 23.39 -24.02 16.69
N THR A 113 22.49 -24.93 16.32
CA THR A 113 22.55 -25.65 15.03
C THR A 113 21.50 -25.19 14.02
N LEU A 114 20.33 -24.75 14.49
CA LEU A 114 19.29 -24.17 13.65
C LEU A 114 19.46 -22.66 13.49
N LYS A 115 19.15 -22.15 12.31
CA LYS A 115 19.11 -20.72 12.02
C LYS A 115 17.66 -20.22 11.93
N ASP A 116 17.46 -18.96 12.32
CA ASP A 116 16.27 -18.12 12.07
C ASP A 116 14.93 -18.85 12.25
N LYS A 117 14.17 -19.07 11.17
CA LYS A 117 12.83 -19.65 11.18
C LYS A 117 12.74 -21.08 11.72
N GLU A 118 13.78 -21.90 11.55
CA GLU A 118 13.77 -23.27 12.09
C GLU A 118 13.88 -23.26 13.63
N ARG A 119 14.60 -22.28 14.20
CA ARG A 119 14.68 -22.07 15.64
C ARG A 119 13.34 -21.59 16.20
N ASP A 120 12.72 -20.62 15.55
CA ASP A 120 11.40 -20.12 15.95
C ASP A 120 10.34 -21.22 15.86
N PHE A 121 10.44 -22.10 14.86
CA PHE A 121 9.56 -23.23 14.68
C PHE A 121 9.60 -24.21 15.86
N ILE A 122 10.77 -24.44 16.46
CA ILE A 122 10.88 -25.32 17.65
C ILE A 122 10.22 -24.72 18.89
N GLY A 123 10.13 -23.40 18.98
CA GLY A 123 9.35 -22.72 20.01
C GLY A 123 7.85 -22.99 19.93
N ILE A 124 7.34 -23.62 18.86
CA ILE A 124 5.95 -24.04 18.78
C ILE A 124 5.72 -25.22 19.74
N PRO A 125 4.71 -25.18 20.64
CA PRO A 125 4.49 -26.23 21.65
C PRO A 125 4.39 -27.66 21.09
N LEU A 126 3.79 -27.83 19.91
CA LEU A 126 3.73 -29.12 19.22
C LEU A 126 5.14 -29.67 18.90
N GLN A 127 6.06 -28.81 18.48
CA GLN A 127 7.42 -29.19 18.11
C GLN A 127 8.24 -29.56 19.36
N CYS A 128 8.05 -28.83 20.45
CA CYS A 128 8.57 -29.22 21.76
C CYS A 128 8.07 -30.60 22.20
N ARG A 129 6.78 -30.93 21.95
CA ARG A 129 6.25 -32.27 22.23
C ARG A 129 6.90 -33.35 21.35
N ILE A 130 7.10 -33.08 20.06
CA ILE A 130 7.79 -34.02 19.16
C ILE A 130 9.22 -34.26 19.61
N LEU A 131 9.94 -33.21 20.03
CA LEU A 131 11.27 -33.34 20.63
C LEU A 131 11.24 -34.23 21.87
N ALA A 132 10.28 -34.02 22.76
CA ALA A 132 10.16 -34.83 23.96
C ALA A 132 9.98 -36.31 23.63
N GLU A 133 9.15 -36.63 22.63
CA GLU A 133 8.89 -38.00 22.20
C GLU A 133 10.12 -38.64 21.53
N CYS A 134 10.80 -37.91 20.64
CA CYS A 134 11.94 -38.42 19.88
C CYS A 134 13.20 -38.68 20.72
N TYR A 135 13.36 -37.98 21.86
CA TYR A 135 14.54 -38.03 22.72
C TYR A 135 14.28 -38.71 24.08
N GLN A 136 13.09 -39.29 24.28
CA GLN A 136 12.76 -39.96 25.54
C GLN A 136 13.67 -41.17 25.80
N SER A 137 14.00 -41.96 24.78
CA SER A 137 14.82 -43.17 24.94
C SER A 137 16.26 -42.83 25.34
N GLU A 138 16.81 -41.75 24.80
CA GLU A 138 18.13 -41.21 25.15
C GLU A 138 18.16 -40.73 26.59
N LEU A 139 17.11 -40.01 27.02
CA LEU A 139 16.97 -39.57 28.39
C LEU A 139 16.88 -40.76 29.36
N GLU A 140 16.09 -41.79 29.02
CA GLU A 140 16.01 -43.02 29.81
C GLU A 140 17.39 -43.69 29.95
N ASN A 141 18.19 -43.72 28.88
CA ASN A 141 19.56 -44.23 28.93
C ASN A 141 20.48 -43.38 29.82
N VAL A 142 20.38 -42.05 29.76
CA VAL A 142 21.13 -41.12 30.63
C VAL A 142 20.80 -41.38 32.10
N ILE A 143 19.51 -41.53 32.43
CA ILE A 143 19.04 -41.81 33.79
C ILE A 143 19.52 -43.19 34.25
N ASN A 144 19.34 -44.23 33.42
CA ASN A 144 19.66 -45.61 33.78
C ASN A 144 21.18 -45.83 33.95
N ASN A 145 22.01 -45.14 33.16
CA ASN A 145 23.46 -45.25 33.23
C ASN A 145 24.11 -44.24 34.20
N SER A 146 23.31 -43.44 34.92
CA SER A 146 23.78 -42.41 35.87
C SER A 146 24.81 -41.44 35.26
N ILE A 147 24.62 -41.08 34.00
CA ILE A 147 25.50 -40.12 33.31
C ILE A 147 25.29 -38.76 33.94
N SER A 148 26.37 -38.12 34.40
CA SER A 148 26.32 -36.86 35.16
C SER A 148 27.01 -35.68 34.47
N SER A 149 27.80 -35.92 33.42
CA SER A 149 28.47 -34.88 32.63
C SER A 149 27.59 -34.40 31.48
N GLU A 150 27.44 -33.07 31.36
CA GLU A 150 26.70 -32.44 30.26
C GLU A 150 27.30 -32.70 28.89
N SER A 151 28.61 -32.96 28.81
CA SER A 151 29.31 -33.32 27.57
C SER A 151 28.91 -34.68 27.00
N ASP A 152 28.35 -35.56 27.85
CA ASP A 152 28.11 -36.97 27.53
C ASP A 152 26.63 -37.25 27.25
N PHE A 153 25.76 -36.24 27.41
CA PHE A 153 24.32 -36.37 27.18
C PHE A 153 23.94 -36.51 25.71
N LEU A 154 24.62 -35.79 24.84
CA LEU A 154 24.35 -35.74 23.40
C LEU A 154 25.68 -35.69 22.66
N ASP A 155 25.82 -36.48 21.59
CA ASP A 155 27.01 -36.45 20.75
C ASP A 155 27.20 -35.04 20.15
N ALA A 156 28.38 -34.47 20.40
CA ALA A 156 28.80 -33.15 19.95
C ALA A 156 28.85 -33.00 18.42
N ASN A 157 28.67 -34.08 17.64
CA ASN A 157 28.58 -34.06 16.18
C ASN A 157 27.14 -34.07 15.63
N ILE A 158 26.11 -34.23 16.48
CA ILE A 158 24.72 -34.20 16.01
C ILE A 158 24.40 -32.77 15.53
N LYS A 159 24.08 -32.66 14.23
CA LYS A 159 23.43 -31.49 13.64
C LYS A 159 21.93 -31.70 13.75
N PHE A 160 21.19 -30.65 14.12
CA PHE A 160 19.73 -30.68 14.10
C PHE A 160 19.26 -29.97 12.84
N SER A 161 18.26 -30.54 12.18
CA SER A 161 17.44 -29.87 11.17
C SER A 161 15.97 -30.23 11.41
N LEU A 162 15.06 -29.38 10.93
CA LEU A 162 13.63 -29.66 11.01
C LEU A 162 13.25 -30.97 10.29
N SER A 163 13.86 -31.21 9.12
CA SER A 163 13.66 -32.45 8.36
C SER A 163 14.11 -33.69 9.13
N GLN A 164 15.27 -33.63 9.82
CA GLN A 164 15.78 -34.73 10.63
C GLN A 164 14.91 -35.00 11.86
N LEU A 165 14.39 -33.95 12.50
CA LEU A 165 13.48 -34.10 13.64
C LEU A 165 12.22 -34.88 13.23
N TYR A 166 11.59 -34.49 12.12
CA TYR A 166 10.40 -35.18 11.64
C TYR A 166 10.69 -36.56 11.08
N HIS A 167 11.85 -36.75 10.45
CA HIS A 167 12.29 -38.08 10.02
C HIS A 167 12.42 -39.02 11.23
N ARG A 168 13.12 -38.57 12.28
CA ARG A 168 13.25 -39.28 13.55
C ARG A 168 11.91 -39.51 14.24
N PHE A 169 10.99 -38.56 14.15
CA PHE A 169 9.64 -38.71 14.67
C PHE A 169 8.89 -39.84 13.94
N MET A 170 8.99 -39.92 12.62
CA MET A 170 8.42 -41.02 11.84
C MET A 170 9.04 -42.36 12.22
N GLU A 171 10.37 -42.43 12.34
CA GLU A 171 11.06 -43.64 12.82
C GLU A 171 10.62 -44.03 14.24
N THR A 172 10.40 -43.05 15.11
CA THR A 172 9.90 -43.27 16.48
C THR A 172 8.49 -43.86 16.44
N LYS A 173 7.60 -43.36 15.57
CA LYS A 173 6.26 -43.92 15.37
C LYS A 173 6.30 -45.33 14.80
N ASP A 174 7.17 -45.58 13.81
CA ASP A 174 7.39 -46.92 13.26
C ASP A 174 7.84 -47.87 14.38
N ASN A 175 8.82 -47.47 15.20
CA ASN A 175 9.31 -48.27 16.32
C ASN A 175 8.25 -48.55 17.39
N ILE A 176 7.40 -47.57 17.71
CA ILE A 176 6.27 -47.76 18.65
C ILE A 176 5.28 -48.76 18.05
N PHE A 177 4.88 -48.56 16.80
CA PHE A 177 3.98 -49.47 16.09
C PHE A 177 4.53 -50.90 16.03
N LEU A 178 5.84 -51.06 15.76
CA LEU A 178 6.52 -52.35 15.80
C LEU A 178 6.44 -52.98 17.19
N LYS A 179 6.77 -52.24 18.26
CA LYS A 179 6.70 -52.74 19.64
C LYS A 179 5.27 -53.16 20.02
N GLU A 180 4.26 -52.41 19.61
CA GLU A 180 2.85 -52.72 19.90
C GLU A 180 2.33 -53.91 19.09
N LYS A 181 2.65 -53.98 17.78
CA LYS A 181 2.31 -55.14 16.95
C LYS A 181 2.99 -56.42 17.43
N VAL A 182 4.27 -56.36 17.79
CA VAL A 182 5.03 -57.52 18.28
C VAL A 182 4.49 -57.99 19.64
N LYS A 183 4.14 -57.08 20.56
CA LYS A 183 3.49 -57.43 21.84
C LYS A 183 2.13 -58.10 21.65
N ASN A 184 1.35 -57.66 20.66
CA ASN A 184 0.03 -58.24 20.35
C ASN A 184 0.12 -59.54 19.52
N ALA A 185 1.27 -59.84 18.91
CA ALA A 185 1.52 -61.06 18.12
C ALA A 185 2.01 -62.26 18.95
N TRP A 186 2.22 -62.11 20.27
CA TRP A 186 2.58 -63.20 21.20
C TRP A 186 1.39 -64.15 21.51
N GLY A 187 0.69 -64.56 20.45
CA GLY A 187 -0.33 -65.60 20.43
C GLY A 187 -0.32 -66.46 19.15
N ALA A 188 0.42 -66.10 18.09
CA ALA A 188 0.57 -66.97 16.92
C ALA A 188 1.85 -66.65 16.11
N ASN A 189 2.72 -67.65 16.03
CA ASN A 189 3.77 -67.94 15.03
C ASN A 189 4.26 -66.82 14.09
N CYS A 190 5.58 -66.57 14.16
CA CYS A 190 6.49 -66.09 13.10
C CYS A 190 5.90 -65.14 12.04
N ILE A 191 5.74 -63.86 12.40
CA ILE A 191 5.75 -62.79 11.40
C ILE A 191 7.20 -62.68 10.92
N ALA A 192 7.49 -63.11 9.68
CA ALA A 192 8.77 -62.89 9.04
C ALA A 192 9.02 -61.38 8.84
N ASP A 193 10.25 -60.90 9.03
CA ASP A 193 10.64 -59.48 8.90
C ASP A 193 10.10 -58.81 7.61
N ASN A 194 10.01 -59.57 6.51
CA ASN A 194 9.43 -59.11 5.24
C ASN A 194 7.95 -58.68 5.31
N SER A 195 7.13 -59.30 6.17
CA SER A 195 5.70 -58.95 6.32
C SER A 195 5.49 -57.64 7.09
N ILE A 196 6.43 -57.34 8.00
CA ILE A 196 6.46 -56.11 8.78
C ILE A 196 6.86 -54.95 7.88
N GLU A 197 7.94 -55.12 7.11
CA GLU A 197 8.41 -54.10 6.17
C GLU A 197 7.36 -53.77 5.09
N GLN A 198 6.66 -54.79 4.57
CA GLN A 198 5.51 -54.59 3.69
C GLN A 198 4.37 -53.82 4.37
N SER A 199 4.08 -54.08 5.64
CA SER A 199 3.06 -53.35 6.39
C SER A 199 3.41 -51.87 6.55
N LEU A 200 4.66 -51.56 6.91
CA LEU A 200 5.15 -50.19 7.06
C LEU A 200 5.13 -49.44 5.72
N GLN A 201 5.56 -50.10 4.63
CA GLN A 201 5.50 -49.51 3.29
C GLN A 201 4.06 -49.22 2.86
N THR A 202 3.12 -50.09 3.20
CA THR A 202 1.70 -49.89 2.87
C THR A 202 1.09 -48.76 3.70
N ILE A 203 1.41 -48.68 5.00
CA ILE A 203 1.01 -47.55 5.87
C ILE A 203 1.58 -46.23 5.33
N ALA A 204 2.87 -46.17 5.02
CA ALA A 204 3.52 -44.97 4.48
C ALA A 204 2.88 -44.51 3.16
N THR A 205 2.54 -45.46 2.28
CA THR A 205 1.85 -45.17 1.01
C THR A 205 0.46 -44.60 1.25
N ARG A 206 -0.34 -45.23 2.12
CA ARG A 206 -1.70 -44.75 2.43
C ARG A 206 -1.69 -43.38 3.12
N LEU A 207 -0.80 -43.18 4.09
CA LEU A 207 -0.63 -41.88 4.77
C LEU A 207 -0.19 -40.78 3.80
N THR A 208 0.64 -41.10 2.81
CA THR A 208 1.04 -40.13 1.76
C THR A 208 -0.17 -39.72 0.91
N GLY A 209 -0.98 -40.69 0.46
CA GLY A 209 -2.23 -40.40 -0.27
C GLY A 209 -3.19 -39.57 0.56
N LEU A 210 -3.40 -39.94 1.83
CA LEU A 210 -4.24 -39.19 2.76
C LEU A 210 -3.71 -37.77 3.00
N ALA A 211 -2.39 -37.59 3.05
CA ALA A 211 -1.78 -36.27 3.24
C ALA A 211 -2.05 -35.37 2.02
N ILE A 212 -1.98 -35.91 0.81
CA ILE A 212 -2.35 -35.18 -0.42
C ILE A 212 -3.85 -34.83 -0.39
N GLU A 213 -4.72 -35.77 -0.03
CA GLU A 213 -6.17 -35.53 0.13
C GLU A 213 -6.48 -34.47 1.22
N THR A 214 -5.67 -34.42 2.27
CA THR A 214 -5.81 -33.46 3.38
C THR A 214 -5.37 -32.05 2.99
N ILE A 215 -4.30 -31.92 2.19
CA ILE A 215 -3.73 -30.63 1.81
C ILE A 215 -4.41 -30.03 0.57
N PHE A 216 -4.85 -30.86 -0.38
CA PHE A 216 -5.45 -30.42 -1.64
C PHE A 216 -6.95 -30.75 -1.67
N THR A 217 -7.80 -29.72 -1.56
CA THR A 217 -9.26 -29.91 -1.52
C THR A 217 -9.91 -30.12 -2.89
N ASN A 218 -9.21 -29.81 -3.98
CA ASN A 218 -9.70 -29.98 -5.34
C ASN A 218 -9.40 -31.39 -5.86
N PRO A 219 -10.42 -32.20 -6.22
CA PRO A 219 -10.22 -33.57 -6.69
C PRO A 219 -9.31 -33.71 -7.91
N GLU A 220 -9.27 -32.71 -8.79
CA GLU A 220 -8.41 -32.76 -9.98
C GLU A 220 -6.92 -32.58 -9.62
N ASP A 221 -6.62 -31.79 -8.59
CA ASP A 221 -5.26 -31.58 -8.10
C ASP A 221 -4.75 -32.83 -7.37
N VAL A 222 -5.63 -33.50 -6.61
CA VAL A 222 -5.33 -34.80 -5.99
C VAL A 222 -5.03 -35.85 -7.05
N LYS A 223 -5.87 -35.98 -8.09
CA LYS A 223 -5.64 -36.93 -9.21
C LYS A 223 -4.37 -36.62 -10.01
N LEU A 224 -3.99 -35.35 -10.07
CA LEU A 224 -2.77 -34.90 -10.75
C LEU A 224 -1.52 -35.36 -10.00
N LEU A 225 -1.52 -35.27 -8.66
CA LEU A 225 -0.38 -35.64 -7.81
C LEU A 225 -0.35 -37.13 -7.44
N TRP A 226 -1.52 -37.73 -7.26
CA TRP A 226 -1.68 -39.06 -6.71
C TRP A 226 -2.70 -39.88 -7.52
N GLN A 227 -2.20 -40.93 -8.17
CA GLN A 227 -3.04 -41.96 -8.78
C GLN A 227 -2.70 -43.26 -8.07
N ASP A 228 -3.66 -43.80 -7.32
CA ASP A 228 -3.46 -45.03 -6.55
C ASP A 228 -3.02 -46.17 -7.50
N PRO A 229 -1.77 -46.66 -7.39
CA PRO A 229 -1.27 -47.70 -8.28
C PRO A 229 -1.92 -49.07 -8.04
N ALA A 230 -2.57 -49.28 -6.89
CA ALA A 230 -2.88 -50.61 -6.38
C ALA A 230 -4.37 -51.03 -6.49
N THR A 231 -5.29 -50.11 -6.78
CA THR A 231 -6.74 -50.39 -6.64
C THR A 231 -7.51 -50.61 -7.94
N ASN A 232 -6.88 -50.50 -9.11
CA ASN A 232 -7.59 -50.64 -10.40
C ASN A 232 -8.00 -52.08 -10.76
N HIS A 233 -7.54 -53.09 -10.00
CA HIS A 233 -7.77 -54.51 -10.29
C HIS A 233 -8.65 -55.24 -9.25
N LEU A 234 -9.09 -54.57 -8.20
CA LEU A 234 -9.87 -55.15 -7.10
C LEU A 234 -11.37 -54.88 -7.26
N SER A 235 -12.21 -55.81 -6.81
CA SER A 235 -13.66 -55.56 -6.70
C SER A 235 -13.98 -54.52 -5.62
N GLU A 236 -15.17 -53.93 -5.68
CA GLU A 236 -15.61 -52.87 -4.75
C GLU A 236 -15.65 -53.35 -3.29
N GLU A 237 -16.08 -54.60 -3.06
CA GLU A 237 -16.11 -55.24 -1.74
C GLU A 237 -14.70 -55.53 -1.19
N GLU A 238 -13.77 -55.97 -2.06
CA GLU A 238 -12.37 -56.21 -1.67
C GLU A 238 -11.63 -54.90 -1.35
N ARG A 239 -11.95 -53.80 -2.05
CA ARG A 239 -11.44 -52.46 -1.74
C ARG A 239 -11.90 -52.00 -0.37
N GLU A 240 -13.19 -52.13 -0.05
CA GLU A 240 -13.72 -51.65 1.22
C GLU A 240 -13.17 -52.43 2.43
N LEU A 241 -13.00 -53.76 2.29
CA LEU A 241 -12.40 -54.60 3.33
C LEU A 241 -10.90 -54.29 3.54
N ASN A 242 -10.14 -54.11 2.46
CA ASN A 242 -8.73 -53.75 2.55
C ASN A 242 -8.56 -52.35 3.14
N GLU A 243 -9.41 -51.40 2.78
CA GLU A 243 -9.36 -50.03 3.31
C GLU A 243 -9.65 -49.99 4.80
N LYS A 244 -10.63 -50.75 5.31
CA LYS A 244 -10.90 -50.86 6.76
C LYS A 244 -9.71 -51.42 7.54
N LYS A 245 -9.06 -52.47 7.02
CA LYS A 245 -7.83 -53.04 7.63
C LYS A 245 -6.68 -52.03 7.61
N LEU A 246 -6.51 -51.32 6.50
CA LEU A 246 -5.48 -50.29 6.36
C LEU A 246 -5.71 -49.10 7.30
N ALA A 247 -6.96 -48.67 7.45
CA ALA A 247 -7.34 -47.62 8.36
C ALA A 247 -7.01 -47.99 9.81
N GLU A 248 -7.32 -49.21 10.25
CA GLU A 248 -6.97 -49.70 11.58
C GLU A 248 -5.45 -49.69 11.82
N LEU A 249 -4.65 -50.08 10.81
CA LEU A 249 -3.19 -50.05 10.90
C LEU A 249 -2.65 -48.60 10.97
N CYS A 250 -3.23 -47.67 10.21
CA CYS A 250 -2.84 -46.27 10.25
C CYS A 250 -3.20 -45.60 11.59
N ILE A 251 -4.36 -45.93 12.17
CA ILE A 251 -4.75 -45.44 13.50
C ILE A 251 -3.76 -45.94 14.57
N ARG A 252 -3.38 -47.22 14.52
CA ARG A 252 -2.38 -47.79 15.43
C ARG A 252 -0.98 -47.22 15.24
N HIS A 253 -0.65 -46.71 14.05
CA HIS A 253 0.61 -46.00 13.82
C HIS A 253 0.68 -44.67 14.59
N GLY A 254 -0.47 -44.07 14.90
CA GLY A 254 -0.57 -42.96 15.85
C GLY A 254 -0.35 -41.56 15.24
N LEU A 255 -0.51 -41.42 13.93
CA LEU A 255 -0.52 -40.11 13.23
C LEU A 255 -1.93 -39.64 12.84
N VAL A 256 -2.88 -40.56 12.81
CA VAL A 256 -4.26 -40.33 12.36
C VAL A 256 -5.26 -40.92 13.35
N ASN A 257 -6.46 -40.36 13.37
CA ASN A 257 -7.63 -40.88 14.09
C ASN A 257 -8.80 -41.11 13.12
N GLU A 258 -9.84 -41.79 13.60
CA GLU A 258 -11.12 -41.88 12.91
C GLU A 258 -11.91 -40.57 13.09
N ASN A 259 -12.44 -40.03 12.00
CA ASN A 259 -13.28 -38.84 11.99
C ASN A 259 -14.76 -39.20 12.28
N GLY A 260 -15.62 -38.19 12.46
CA GLY A 260 -17.04 -38.41 12.78
C GLY A 260 -17.87 -39.12 11.69
N GLU A 261 -17.32 -39.28 10.48
CA GLU A 261 -17.93 -39.92 9.32
C GLU A 261 -17.33 -41.31 9.02
N GLY A 262 -16.40 -41.81 9.86
CA GLY A 262 -15.75 -43.11 9.70
C GLY A 262 -14.52 -43.12 8.76
N GLY A 263 -14.04 -41.96 8.33
CA GLY A 263 -12.81 -41.78 7.54
C GLY A 263 -11.59 -41.45 8.40
N LEU A 264 -10.38 -41.50 7.82
CA LEU A 264 -9.14 -41.14 8.52
C LEU A 264 -8.91 -39.62 8.50
N GLN A 265 -8.39 -39.07 9.61
CA GLN A 265 -7.95 -37.68 9.71
C GLN A 265 -6.64 -37.58 10.50
N PHE A 266 -5.70 -36.75 10.04
CA PHE A 266 -4.47 -36.47 10.77
C PHE A 266 -4.74 -35.82 12.13
N LEU A 267 -3.99 -36.23 13.15
CA LEU A 267 -4.01 -35.61 14.48
C LEU A 267 -3.62 -34.13 14.45
N HIS A 268 -2.77 -33.76 13.50
CA HIS A 268 -2.38 -32.38 13.25
C HIS A 268 -2.02 -32.19 11.77
N ARG A 269 -2.48 -31.08 11.16
CA ARG A 269 -2.23 -30.77 9.74
C ARG A 269 -0.76 -30.77 9.36
N THR A 270 0.13 -30.38 10.28
CA THR A 270 1.59 -30.38 10.06
C THR A 270 2.18 -31.75 9.72
N PHE A 271 1.56 -32.86 10.16
CA PHE A 271 1.99 -34.19 9.74
C PHE A 271 1.71 -34.43 8.25
N ALA A 272 0.54 -33.99 7.78
CA ALA A 272 0.22 -34.01 6.36
C ALA A 272 1.15 -33.10 5.55
N GLU A 273 1.42 -31.88 6.04
CA GLU A 273 2.34 -30.92 5.40
C GLU A 273 3.75 -31.51 5.22
N TYR A 274 4.29 -32.16 6.26
CA TYR A 274 5.57 -32.86 6.18
C TYR A 274 5.55 -34.02 5.19
N LEU A 275 4.50 -34.86 5.19
CA LEU A 275 4.40 -36.00 4.28
C LEU A 275 4.28 -35.57 2.82
N VAL A 276 3.53 -34.50 2.54
CA VAL A 276 3.47 -33.90 1.19
C VAL A 276 4.85 -33.34 0.81
N ALA A 277 5.54 -32.62 1.70
CA ALA A 277 6.89 -32.13 1.42
C ALA A 277 7.89 -33.27 1.16
N ALA A 278 7.84 -34.35 1.92
CA ALA A 278 8.66 -35.54 1.72
C ALA A 278 8.34 -36.24 0.38
N PHE A 279 7.07 -36.32 0.01
CA PHE A 279 6.63 -36.81 -1.29
C PHE A 279 7.19 -35.97 -2.44
N LEU A 280 7.09 -34.64 -2.35
CA LEU A 280 7.67 -33.73 -3.34
C LEU A 280 9.18 -33.91 -3.42
N PHE A 281 9.88 -33.96 -2.28
CA PHE A 281 11.33 -34.12 -2.20
C PHE A 281 11.82 -35.43 -2.87
N ARG A 282 11.10 -36.54 -2.71
CA ARG A 282 11.38 -37.80 -3.45
C ARG A 282 11.31 -37.62 -4.96
N GLY A 283 10.50 -36.68 -5.45
CA GLY A 283 10.47 -36.22 -6.84
C GLY A 283 11.76 -35.55 -7.33
N PHE A 284 12.52 -34.93 -6.43
CA PHE A 284 13.77 -34.22 -6.76
C PHE A 284 15.04 -35.02 -6.44
N ASN A 285 14.93 -36.22 -5.85
CA ASN A 285 16.09 -37.06 -5.52
C ASN A 285 16.96 -37.35 -6.77
N LEU A 286 18.28 -37.24 -6.58
CA LEU A 286 19.31 -37.34 -7.63
C LEU A 286 19.78 -38.79 -7.87
N ASP A 287 19.42 -39.74 -7.03
CA ASP A 287 19.76 -41.17 -7.22
C ASP A 287 18.79 -41.86 -8.19
N ASP A 288 19.33 -42.36 -9.30
CA ASP A 288 18.60 -43.10 -10.36
C ASP A 288 17.80 -44.31 -9.86
N ARG A 289 18.19 -44.91 -8.72
CA ARG A 289 17.54 -46.13 -8.20
C ARG A 289 16.32 -45.87 -7.33
N GLN A 290 16.14 -44.64 -6.83
CA GLN A 290 15.05 -44.25 -5.93
C GLN A 290 14.08 -43.25 -6.56
N GLN A 291 14.08 -43.14 -7.90
CA GLN A 291 13.36 -42.11 -8.64
C GLN A 291 11.84 -42.33 -8.68
N THR A 292 11.10 -41.24 -8.49
CA THR A 292 9.66 -41.17 -8.82
C THR A 292 9.44 -40.46 -10.16
N LYS A 293 8.37 -40.82 -10.87
CA LYS A 293 7.97 -40.20 -12.16
C LYS A 293 7.25 -38.85 -11.98
N LEU A 294 7.27 -38.28 -10.78
CA LEU A 294 6.49 -37.09 -10.42
C LEU A 294 6.75 -35.90 -11.35
N LEU A 295 8.03 -35.59 -11.59
CA LEU A 295 8.44 -34.44 -12.40
C LEU A 295 8.48 -34.75 -13.93
N ASP A 296 8.04 -35.92 -14.37
CA ASP A 296 8.01 -36.26 -15.80
C ASP A 296 6.87 -35.53 -16.54
N SER A 297 5.85 -35.10 -15.80
CA SER A 297 4.68 -34.35 -16.27
C SER A 297 4.88 -32.84 -16.13
N MET A 298 4.68 -32.10 -17.23
CA MET A 298 4.70 -30.63 -17.21
C MET A 298 3.53 -30.05 -16.41
N ALA A 299 2.38 -30.72 -16.38
CA ALA A 299 1.22 -30.26 -15.60
C ALA A 299 1.51 -30.31 -14.08
N VAL A 300 2.15 -31.38 -13.62
CA VAL A 300 2.59 -31.51 -12.22
C VAL A 300 3.65 -30.45 -11.89
N SER A 301 4.63 -30.26 -12.78
CA SER A 301 5.67 -29.23 -12.60
C SER A 301 5.07 -27.83 -12.50
N GLY A 302 4.11 -27.52 -13.37
CA GLY A 302 3.36 -26.26 -13.36
C GLY A 302 2.56 -26.06 -12.08
N PHE A 303 1.92 -27.12 -11.55
CA PHE A 303 1.17 -27.06 -10.29
C PHE A 303 2.09 -26.85 -9.08
N ILE A 304 3.23 -27.56 -9.01
CA ILE A 304 4.21 -27.33 -7.94
C ILE A 304 4.65 -25.87 -7.91
N VAL A 305 4.99 -25.30 -9.07
CA VAL A 305 5.47 -23.92 -9.17
C VAL A 305 4.35 -22.91 -8.88
N ASN A 306 3.23 -22.98 -9.59
CA ASN A 306 2.24 -21.90 -9.60
C ASN A 306 1.28 -21.97 -8.42
N ASP A 307 1.20 -23.12 -7.75
CA ASP A 307 0.30 -23.32 -6.61
C ASP A 307 1.11 -23.57 -5.34
N ILE A 308 1.82 -24.71 -5.23
CA ILE A 308 2.48 -25.13 -3.98
C ILE A 308 3.55 -24.13 -3.53
N LEU A 309 4.43 -23.73 -4.45
CA LEU A 309 5.54 -22.82 -4.16
C LEU A 309 5.12 -21.34 -4.10
N ALA A 310 3.88 -21.01 -4.46
CA ALA A 310 3.45 -19.63 -4.67
C ALA A 310 2.26 -19.18 -3.79
N LYS A 311 1.28 -20.06 -3.52
CA LYS A 311 0.08 -19.70 -2.76
C LYS A 311 0.34 -19.81 -1.26
N VAL A 312 -0.06 -18.79 -0.51
CA VAL A 312 0.16 -18.72 0.95
C VAL A 312 -0.42 -19.92 1.72
N GLU A 313 -1.49 -20.53 1.21
CA GLU A 313 -2.17 -21.72 1.77
C GLU A 313 -1.24 -22.93 1.98
N TYR A 314 -0.13 -23.02 1.22
CA TYR A 314 0.84 -24.12 1.28
C TYR A 314 2.14 -23.76 2.02
N GLU A 315 2.15 -22.69 2.83
CA GLU A 315 3.33 -22.25 3.58
C GLU A 315 3.94 -23.38 4.43
N GLY A 316 3.12 -24.16 5.14
CA GLY A 316 3.61 -25.28 5.96
C GLY A 316 4.34 -26.34 5.14
N VAL A 317 3.85 -26.65 3.94
CA VAL A 317 4.53 -27.57 3.00
C VAL A 317 5.87 -26.97 2.54
N ARG A 318 5.89 -25.67 2.20
CA ARG A 318 7.12 -24.98 1.75
C ARG A 318 8.20 -24.97 2.82
N VAL A 319 7.86 -24.79 4.10
CA VAL A 319 8.84 -24.80 5.20
C VAL A 319 9.59 -26.13 5.26
N PHE A 320 8.87 -27.26 5.26
CA PHE A 320 9.50 -28.59 5.25
C PHE A 320 10.27 -28.85 3.96
N PHE A 321 9.68 -28.51 2.82
CA PHE A 321 10.30 -28.75 1.51
C PHE A 321 11.60 -27.94 1.36
N ASN A 322 11.61 -26.68 1.78
CA ASN A 322 12.81 -25.84 1.84
C ASN A 322 13.89 -26.47 2.73
N CYS A 323 13.54 -27.00 3.90
CA CYS A 323 14.51 -27.67 4.77
C CYS A 323 15.13 -28.92 4.10
N MET A 324 14.30 -29.76 3.47
CA MET A 324 14.75 -30.99 2.80
C MET A 324 15.65 -30.69 1.59
N LEU A 325 15.33 -29.66 0.80
CA LEU A 325 16.11 -29.29 -0.38
C LEU A 325 17.57 -28.92 -0.09
N ARG A 326 17.91 -28.58 1.16
CA ARG A 326 19.30 -28.32 1.59
C ARG A 326 20.25 -29.46 1.21
N GLU A 327 19.80 -30.71 1.29
CA GLU A 327 20.59 -31.89 0.90
C GLU A 327 21.00 -31.80 -0.58
N ILE A 328 20.12 -31.29 -1.45
CA ILE A 328 20.34 -31.20 -2.89
C ILE A 328 21.18 -29.98 -3.23
N VAL A 329 20.76 -28.79 -2.78
CA VAL A 329 21.33 -27.51 -3.23
C VAL A 329 22.53 -27.04 -2.43
N VAL A 330 22.81 -27.64 -1.27
CA VAL A 330 23.99 -27.32 -0.44
C VAL A 330 24.90 -28.54 -0.29
N GLU A 331 24.40 -29.66 0.21
CA GLU A 331 25.28 -30.81 0.54
C GLU A 331 25.74 -31.57 -0.72
N LYS A 332 24.88 -31.62 -1.75
CA LYS A 332 25.16 -32.22 -3.06
C LYS A 332 25.31 -31.16 -4.16
N GLU A 333 25.65 -29.92 -3.79
CA GLU A 333 25.69 -28.77 -4.72
C GLU A 333 26.48 -29.07 -5.99
N LYS A 334 27.69 -29.65 -5.89
CA LYS A 334 28.49 -29.97 -7.08
C LYS A 334 27.77 -30.93 -8.03
N LYS A 335 27.17 -32.00 -7.51
CA LYS A 335 26.40 -32.96 -8.33
C LYS A 335 25.16 -32.31 -8.94
N TRP A 336 24.49 -31.45 -8.17
CA TRP A 336 23.36 -30.66 -8.64
C TRP A 336 23.78 -29.73 -9.78
N GLN A 337 24.84 -28.93 -9.60
CA GLN A 337 25.38 -28.02 -10.61
C GLN A 337 25.87 -28.77 -11.85
N ASP A 338 26.55 -29.90 -11.70
CA ASP A 338 26.99 -30.74 -12.83
C ASP A 338 25.78 -31.25 -13.64
N MET A 339 24.72 -31.72 -12.97
CA MET A 339 23.48 -32.15 -13.63
C MET A 339 22.74 -31.00 -14.35
N VAL A 340 22.73 -29.83 -13.73
CA VAL A 340 22.16 -28.60 -14.30
C VAL A 340 22.99 -28.11 -15.49
N ASN A 341 24.32 -28.19 -15.44
CA ASN A 341 25.22 -27.71 -16.50
C ASN A 341 25.33 -28.69 -17.69
N GLU A 342 25.32 -30.01 -17.44
CA GLU A 342 25.24 -31.01 -18.51
C GLU A 342 24.00 -30.83 -19.41
N SER A 343 22.95 -30.21 -18.88
CA SER A 343 21.70 -29.94 -19.60
C SER A 343 21.83 -28.92 -20.75
N ARG A 344 22.90 -28.10 -20.80
CA ARG A 344 23.17 -27.19 -21.93
C ARG A 344 23.63 -27.91 -23.20
N HIS A 345 24.10 -29.16 -23.09
CA HIS A 345 24.81 -29.85 -24.16
C HIS A 345 24.10 -31.12 -24.69
N THR A 346 22.94 -31.49 -24.14
CA THR A 346 22.20 -32.69 -24.56
C THR A 346 20.81 -32.36 -25.10
N LEU A 347 20.48 -32.88 -26.30
CA LEU A 347 19.20 -32.70 -27.02
C LEU A 347 17.96 -33.32 -26.34
N ASN A 348 18.10 -33.97 -25.19
CA ASN A 348 17.03 -34.70 -24.51
C ASN A 348 16.88 -34.20 -23.06
N PRO A 349 15.76 -33.54 -22.70
CA PRO A 349 15.68 -32.95 -21.38
C PRO A 349 15.68 -33.95 -20.24
N LYS A 350 16.72 -33.91 -19.40
CA LYS A 350 16.70 -34.56 -18.07
C LYS A 350 15.50 -34.00 -17.29
N ARG A 351 14.84 -34.80 -16.45
CA ARG A 351 13.61 -34.47 -15.70
C ARG A 351 13.56 -33.05 -15.07
N LEU A 352 14.68 -32.59 -14.52
CA LEU A 352 14.84 -31.24 -13.98
C LEU A 352 14.74 -30.12 -15.02
N GLN A 353 15.11 -30.41 -16.28
CA GLN A 353 14.90 -29.53 -17.43
C GLN A 353 13.44 -29.50 -17.85
N LYS A 354 12.65 -30.57 -17.69
CA LYS A 354 11.18 -30.49 -17.87
C LYS A 354 10.53 -29.65 -16.77
N PHE A 355 11.02 -29.75 -15.54
CA PHE A 355 10.59 -28.89 -14.44
C PHE A 355 10.96 -27.42 -14.71
N ALA A 356 12.20 -27.15 -15.14
CA ALA A 356 12.68 -25.82 -15.49
C ALA A 356 12.02 -25.23 -16.75
N LEU A 357 11.73 -26.05 -17.77
CA LEU A 357 10.96 -25.67 -18.94
C LEU A 357 9.49 -25.44 -18.60
N GLY A 358 8.88 -26.26 -17.74
CA GLY A 358 7.53 -26.03 -17.23
C GLY A 358 7.46 -24.73 -16.42
N PHE A 359 8.50 -24.44 -15.63
CA PHE A 359 8.67 -23.18 -14.93
C PHE A 359 8.78 -21.99 -15.92
N SER A 360 9.56 -22.13 -16.99
CA SER A 360 9.77 -21.06 -17.98
C SER A 360 8.64 -20.90 -19.01
N GLN A 361 7.81 -21.92 -19.26
CA GLN A 361 6.72 -21.93 -20.24
C GLN A 361 5.31 -21.70 -19.65
N THR A 362 5.13 -21.79 -18.33
CA THR A 362 3.88 -21.36 -17.67
C THR A 362 3.79 -19.83 -17.64
N ASN A 363 2.73 -19.21 -17.10
CA ASN A 363 2.57 -17.72 -17.03
C ASN A 363 3.76 -16.96 -16.36
N GLY A 364 4.79 -17.66 -15.89
CA GLY A 364 6.14 -17.13 -15.63
C GLY A 364 6.92 -16.68 -16.89
N ALA A 365 6.61 -17.16 -18.10
CA ALA A 365 7.20 -16.72 -19.37
C ALA A 365 6.92 -15.24 -19.67
N ASN A 366 5.75 -14.75 -19.25
CA ASN A 366 5.40 -13.33 -19.34
C ASN A 366 6.30 -12.43 -18.49
N TRP A 367 7.09 -13.00 -17.57
CA TRP A 367 8.10 -12.29 -16.80
C TRP A 367 9.28 -11.88 -17.69
N ILE A 368 9.72 -12.77 -18.60
CA ILE A 368 10.84 -12.51 -19.52
C ILE A 368 10.37 -11.68 -20.74
N ALA A 369 9.18 -11.96 -21.26
CA ALA A 369 8.60 -11.20 -22.38
C ALA A 369 8.15 -9.77 -22.01
N SER A 370 7.96 -9.45 -20.72
CA SER A 370 7.79 -8.06 -20.27
C SER A 370 9.14 -7.35 -20.06
N THR A 371 10.21 -8.09 -19.74
CA THR A 371 11.58 -7.53 -19.68
C THR A 371 12.23 -7.25 -21.04
N SER A 372 11.74 -7.82 -22.15
CA SER A 372 12.24 -7.49 -23.50
C SER A 372 11.91 -6.05 -23.93
N THR A 373 11.05 -5.34 -23.20
CA THR A 373 10.85 -3.89 -23.39
C THR A 373 12.05 -3.03 -22.97
N LEU A 374 13.05 -3.60 -22.29
CA LEU A 374 14.35 -2.95 -22.05
C LEU A 374 15.21 -2.82 -23.31
N ASP A 375 14.96 -3.64 -24.33
CA ASP A 375 15.72 -3.64 -25.59
C ASP A 375 15.15 -2.64 -26.60
N ASP A 376 13.83 -2.36 -26.56
CA ASP A 376 13.14 -1.37 -27.42
C ASP A 376 13.12 0.06 -26.85
N MET A 377 13.57 0.25 -25.61
CA MET A 377 13.83 1.58 -25.06
C MET A 377 15.20 2.03 -25.56
N ASP A 378 15.21 2.73 -26.69
CA ASP A 378 16.29 3.66 -27.03
C ASP A 378 16.38 4.67 -25.88
N PHE A 379 17.31 4.42 -24.95
CA PHE A 379 17.68 5.41 -23.97
C PHE A 379 18.26 6.58 -24.76
N PRO A 380 17.67 7.77 -24.68
CA PRO A 380 18.26 8.90 -25.37
C PRO A 380 19.66 9.15 -24.78
N PRO A 381 20.62 9.64 -25.58
CA PRO A 381 21.98 9.92 -25.12
C PRO A 381 21.95 10.76 -23.82
N LEU A 382 22.97 10.60 -22.97
CA LEU A 382 23.08 11.23 -21.62
C LEU A 382 22.74 12.74 -21.59
N SER A 383 22.80 13.43 -22.72
CA SER A 383 22.34 14.82 -22.90
C SER A 383 20.83 15.06 -22.71
N ASP A 384 19.97 14.02 -22.80
CA ASP A 384 18.50 14.13 -22.81
C ASP A 384 17.83 13.53 -21.54
N LEU A 385 18.62 13.14 -20.53
CA LEU A 385 18.17 12.51 -19.29
C LEU A 385 17.17 13.38 -18.50
N GLN A 386 17.26 14.71 -18.55
CA GLN A 386 16.31 15.62 -17.91
C GLN A 386 14.89 15.54 -18.53
N SER A 387 14.81 15.34 -19.85
CA SER A 387 13.55 15.15 -20.59
C SER A 387 12.94 13.77 -20.29
N TRP A 388 13.80 12.76 -20.12
CA TRP A 388 13.42 11.42 -19.71
C TRP A 388 12.92 11.39 -18.26
N TYR A 389 13.64 11.99 -17.30
CA TYR A 389 13.20 12.11 -15.90
C TYR A 389 11.87 12.86 -15.78
N ASN A 390 11.68 13.96 -16.53
CA ASN A 390 10.40 14.68 -16.56
C ASN A 390 9.26 13.85 -17.19
N LYS A 391 9.56 12.96 -18.14
CA LYS A 391 8.59 11.98 -18.69
C LYS A 391 8.34 10.82 -17.72
N VAL A 392 9.33 10.36 -16.96
CA VAL A 392 9.26 9.24 -16.00
C VAL A 392 8.54 9.66 -14.71
N LYS A 393 8.81 10.87 -14.20
CA LYS A 393 8.15 11.48 -13.02
C LYS A 393 6.63 11.62 -13.18
N HIS A 394 6.14 11.68 -14.43
CA HIS A 394 4.70 11.70 -14.74
C HIS A 394 4.15 10.38 -15.31
N ARG A 395 4.98 9.36 -15.57
CA ARG A 395 4.53 8.17 -16.33
C ARG A 395 5.03 6.81 -15.85
N TYR A 396 5.93 6.70 -14.87
CA TYR A 396 6.53 5.39 -14.53
C TYR A 396 6.61 4.99 -13.05
N VAL A 397 6.11 5.78 -12.09
CA VAL A 397 5.94 5.33 -10.68
C VAL A 397 4.73 4.38 -10.52
N GLY A 398 4.42 3.55 -11.52
CA GLY A 398 3.28 2.64 -11.44
C GLY A 398 2.79 2.05 -12.76
N ILE A 399 3.65 1.93 -13.78
CA ILE A 399 3.26 1.35 -15.08
C ILE A 399 4.07 0.10 -15.47
N LEU A 400 5.23 -0.20 -14.90
CA LEU A 400 5.96 -1.41 -15.32
C LEU A 400 5.42 -2.72 -14.72
N PHE A 401 4.80 -2.75 -13.54
CA PHE A 401 4.16 -3.96 -13.03
C PHE A 401 2.92 -3.64 -12.19
N LYS A 402 1.81 -3.34 -12.88
CA LYS A 402 0.48 -3.13 -12.26
C LYS A 402 -0.31 -4.42 -12.04
N ASP A 403 0.33 -5.58 -12.16
CA ASP A 403 -0.28 -6.82 -11.73
C ASP A 403 -0.04 -6.96 -10.23
N LYS A 404 -1.09 -6.68 -9.43
CA LYS A 404 -1.20 -6.96 -7.98
C LYS A 404 -0.95 -8.43 -7.57
N HIS A 405 -0.40 -9.24 -8.47
CA HIS A 405 -0.23 -10.68 -8.39
C HIS A 405 1.25 -11.12 -8.45
N MET A 406 2.23 -10.20 -8.36
CA MET A 406 3.66 -10.57 -8.33
C MET A 406 4.04 -11.35 -7.06
N THR A 407 3.43 -11.03 -5.92
CA THR A 407 3.61 -11.74 -4.65
C THR A 407 3.02 -13.16 -4.63
N SER A 408 2.33 -13.59 -5.70
CA SER A 408 1.79 -14.93 -5.84
C SER A 408 2.53 -15.78 -6.88
N LYS A 409 3.83 -15.56 -7.07
CA LYS A 409 4.72 -16.38 -7.92
C LYS A 409 5.85 -17.00 -7.11
N ALA A 410 6.24 -18.23 -7.44
CA ALA A 410 7.19 -19.02 -6.65
C ALA A 410 8.53 -18.33 -6.36
N LEU A 411 9.13 -17.66 -7.35
CA LEU A 411 10.44 -17.02 -7.19
C LEU A 411 10.35 -15.80 -6.25
N PRO A 412 9.51 -14.76 -6.49
CA PRO A 412 9.29 -13.68 -5.52
C PRO A 412 8.88 -14.18 -4.13
N VAL A 413 7.99 -15.18 -4.04
CA VAL A 413 7.60 -15.78 -2.75
C VAL A 413 8.80 -16.38 -2.03
N SER A 414 9.70 -17.08 -2.74
CA SER A 414 10.91 -17.63 -2.13
C SER A 414 11.86 -16.55 -1.60
N VAL A 415 11.93 -15.39 -2.27
CA VAL A 415 12.71 -14.22 -1.83
C VAL A 415 12.07 -13.60 -0.58
N THR A 416 10.79 -13.26 -0.63
CA THR A 416 10.01 -12.64 0.45
C THR A 416 9.85 -13.53 1.68
N GLU A 417 9.72 -14.85 1.50
CA GLU A 417 9.66 -15.79 2.61
C GLU A 417 11.05 -16.20 3.13
N GLY A 418 12.14 -15.85 2.46
CA GLY A 418 13.48 -16.30 2.88
C GLY A 418 13.65 -17.81 2.72
N ASN A 419 12.96 -18.43 1.77
CA ASN A 419 13.08 -19.86 1.49
C ASN A 419 14.34 -20.11 0.65
N VAL A 420 15.52 -19.98 1.27
CA VAL A 420 16.83 -19.97 0.58
C VAL A 420 17.05 -21.18 -0.32
N ASN A 421 16.66 -22.39 0.11
CA ASN A 421 16.90 -23.60 -0.67
C ASN A 421 15.92 -23.75 -1.85
N ILE A 422 14.66 -23.32 -1.67
CA ILE A 422 13.69 -23.22 -2.78
C ILE A 422 14.18 -22.18 -3.79
N PHE A 423 14.64 -21.02 -3.31
CA PHE A 423 15.23 -19.98 -4.15
C PHE A 423 16.40 -20.56 -4.95
N LYS A 424 17.39 -21.19 -4.31
CA LYS A 424 18.56 -21.80 -4.98
C LYS A 424 18.17 -22.85 -6.01
N LEU A 425 17.15 -23.66 -5.74
CA LEU A 425 16.61 -24.63 -6.70
C LEU A 425 16.06 -23.92 -7.95
N LEU A 426 15.14 -22.98 -7.77
CA LEU A 426 14.51 -22.22 -8.87
C LEU A 426 15.54 -21.39 -9.64
N TRP A 427 16.45 -20.75 -8.92
CA TRP A 427 17.53 -19.92 -9.45
C TRP A 427 18.52 -20.74 -10.29
N GLY A 428 18.89 -21.93 -9.81
CA GLY A 428 19.69 -22.89 -10.58
C GLY A 428 19.00 -23.35 -11.85
N CYS A 429 17.70 -23.67 -11.78
CA CYS A 429 16.89 -24.02 -12.95
C CYS A 429 16.85 -22.90 -14.00
N LEU A 430 16.62 -21.65 -13.58
CA LEU A 430 16.64 -20.49 -14.46
C LEU A 430 17.99 -20.30 -15.15
N LYS A 431 19.10 -20.34 -14.40
CA LYS A 431 20.46 -20.23 -14.94
C LYS A 431 20.80 -21.31 -15.98
N ALA A 432 20.10 -22.44 -15.93
CA ALA A 432 20.25 -23.55 -16.87
C ALA A 432 19.51 -23.30 -18.18
N THR A 433 18.29 -22.74 -18.10
CA THR A 433 17.35 -22.63 -19.22
C THR A 433 17.43 -21.31 -19.98
N ASN A 434 18.06 -20.30 -19.41
CA ASN A 434 18.08 -18.94 -19.96
C ASN A 434 19.51 -18.42 -20.17
N GLU A 435 19.64 -17.42 -21.04
CA GLU A 435 20.92 -16.76 -21.26
C GLU A 435 21.32 -15.91 -20.04
N LYS A 436 22.63 -15.71 -19.85
CA LYS A 436 23.17 -14.95 -18.70
C LYS A 436 22.53 -13.55 -18.61
N GLN A 437 22.31 -12.88 -19.75
CA GLN A 437 21.71 -11.55 -19.80
C GLN A 437 20.27 -11.53 -19.30
N ASP A 438 19.47 -12.54 -19.64
CA ASP A 438 18.10 -12.65 -19.13
C ASP A 438 18.09 -12.83 -17.61
N ILE A 439 18.98 -13.68 -17.07
CA ILE A 439 19.12 -13.88 -15.63
C ILE A 439 19.54 -12.59 -14.91
N GLN A 440 20.41 -11.79 -15.52
CA GLN A 440 20.81 -10.50 -14.98
C GLN A 440 19.64 -9.50 -14.96
N LYS A 441 18.83 -9.42 -16.03
CA LYS A 441 17.59 -8.61 -16.06
C LYS A 441 16.60 -9.06 -14.97
N ILE A 442 16.44 -10.37 -14.81
CA ILE A 442 15.62 -11.01 -13.78
C ILE A 442 16.08 -10.58 -12.37
N ALA A 443 17.38 -10.68 -12.08
CA ALA A 443 17.94 -10.26 -10.80
C ALA A 443 17.74 -8.76 -10.54
N CYS A 444 18.01 -7.92 -11.55
CA CYS A 444 17.83 -6.48 -11.45
C CYS A 444 16.39 -6.12 -11.07
N ASN A 445 15.39 -6.77 -11.66
CA ASN A 445 13.99 -6.51 -11.36
C ASN A 445 13.60 -6.92 -9.94
N LEU A 446 14.05 -8.08 -9.45
CA LEU A 446 13.78 -8.49 -8.06
C LEU A 446 14.36 -7.50 -7.04
N MET A 447 15.48 -6.86 -7.38
CA MET A 447 16.17 -5.90 -6.52
C MET A 447 15.61 -4.48 -6.63
N ALA A 448 15.00 -4.14 -7.77
CA ALA A 448 14.38 -2.84 -8.06
C ALA A 448 12.90 -2.76 -7.66
N ASP A 449 12.21 -3.90 -7.53
CA ASP A 449 10.79 -3.94 -7.17
C ASP A 449 10.56 -3.50 -5.71
N SER A 450 9.86 -2.37 -5.53
CA SER A 450 9.53 -1.82 -4.22
C SER A 450 8.60 -2.72 -3.38
N ASP A 451 7.83 -3.60 -4.03
CA ASP A 451 6.93 -4.55 -3.38
C ASP A 451 7.65 -5.87 -3.01
N CYS A 452 8.90 -6.04 -3.44
CA CYS A 452 9.71 -7.23 -3.14
C CYS A 452 10.52 -7.02 -1.85
N THR A 453 10.00 -7.55 -0.74
CA THR A 453 10.75 -7.60 0.53
C THR A 453 11.72 -8.78 0.54
N PHE A 454 12.85 -8.66 1.24
CA PHE A 454 13.79 -9.76 1.40
C PHE A 454 13.55 -10.51 2.71
N GLY A 455 13.50 -11.84 2.64
CA GLY A 455 13.39 -12.72 3.80
C GLY A 455 14.70 -13.37 4.23
N SER A 456 15.79 -13.19 3.47
CA SER A 456 17.12 -13.69 3.82
C SER A 456 18.23 -12.88 3.13
N THR A 457 19.29 -12.56 3.86
CA THR A 457 20.49 -11.91 3.30
C THR A 457 21.23 -12.82 2.30
N ASP A 458 21.15 -14.14 2.44
CA ASP A 458 21.81 -15.09 1.51
C ASP A 458 21.23 -14.97 0.09
N ILE A 459 19.90 -14.82 -0.01
CA ILE A 459 19.20 -14.61 -1.30
C ILE A 459 19.63 -13.27 -1.91
N PHE A 460 19.70 -12.24 -1.07
CA PHE A 460 20.14 -10.91 -1.50
C PHE A 460 21.56 -10.94 -2.07
N THR A 461 22.48 -11.63 -1.42
CA THR A 461 23.86 -11.80 -1.93
C THR A 461 23.90 -12.63 -3.21
N ASP A 462 23.14 -13.73 -3.30
CA ASP A 462 23.10 -14.57 -4.51
C ASP A 462 22.58 -13.81 -5.75
N LEU A 463 21.69 -12.82 -5.55
CA LEU A 463 21.20 -11.92 -6.62
C LEU A 463 22.24 -10.85 -6.98
N LEU A 464 22.95 -10.29 -6.01
CA LEU A 464 24.04 -9.34 -6.28
C LEU A 464 25.20 -10.00 -7.02
N ASP A 465 25.53 -11.24 -6.68
CA ASP A 465 26.65 -11.97 -7.27
C ASP A 465 26.49 -12.14 -8.79
N ILE A 466 25.26 -12.35 -9.29
CA ILE A 466 25.04 -12.47 -10.74
C ILE A 466 25.14 -11.11 -11.47
N LEU A 467 24.94 -10.02 -10.75
CA LEU A 467 24.99 -8.65 -11.23
C LEU A 467 26.42 -8.08 -11.22
N GLU A 468 27.40 -8.78 -10.63
CA GLU A 468 28.78 -8.31 -10.55
C GLU A 468 29.45 -8.06 -11.91
N ASP A 469 29.11 -8.84 -12.94
CA ASP A 469 29.70 -8.74 -14.29
C ASP A 469 28.66 -8.28 -15.32
N VAL A 470 27.75 -7.38 -14.94
CA VAL A 470 26.68 -6.91 -15.81
C VAL A 470 27.09 -5.65 -16.59
N ASN A 471 26.42 -5.39 -17.72
CA ASN A 471 26.68 -4.20 -18.52
C ASN A 471 26.22 -2.90 -17.82
N ASP A 472 26.80 -1.76 -18.23
CA ASP A 472 26.51 -0.44 -17.66
C ASP A 472 25.01 -0.10 -17.69
N LYS A 473 24.27 -0.50 -18.73
CA LYS A 473 22.83 -0.21 -18.89
C LYS A 473 21.98 -0.84 -17.77
N ILE A 474 22.26 -2.08 -17.39
CA ILE A 474 21.54 -2.76 -16.30
C ILE A 474 21.97 -2.18 -14.94
N LEU A 475 23.25 -1.85 -14.75
CA LEU A 475 23.72 -1.17 -13.53
C LEU A 475 23.05 0.19 -13.34
N GLU A 476 22.93 0.97 -14.41
CA GLU A 476 22.24 2.27 -14.39
C GLU A 476 20.78 2.13 -13.98
N THR A 477 20.08 1.13 -14.53
CA THR A 477 18.69 0.83 -14.18
C THR A 477 18.57 0.44 -12.71
N LEU A 478 19.45 -0.46 -12.24
CA LEU A 478 19.46 -0.89 -10.84
C LEU A 478 19.66 0.30 -9.92
N PHE A 479 20.72 1.09 -10.08
CA PHE A 479 21.01 2.21 -9.17
C PHE A 479 19.89 3.27 -9.15
N CYS A 480 19.19 3.48 -10.26
CA CYS A 480 18.03 4.38 -10.31
C CYS A 480 16.81 3.86 -9.53
N GLU A 481 16.55 2.55 -9.61
CA GLU A 481 15.32 1.93 -9.08
C GLU A 481 15.52 1.13 -7.77
N TRP A 482 16.75 0.97 -7.29
CA TRP A 482 17.06 0.11 -6.14
C TRP A 482 16.43 0.63 -4.84
N SER A 483 15.27 0.08 -4.49
CA SER A 483 14.52 0.51 -3.33
C SER A 483 15.08 -0.11 -2.03
N PRO A 484 15.49 0.70 -1.04
CA PRO A 484 15.89 0.17 0.26
C PRO A 484 14.70 -0.32 1.11
N TYR A 485 13.45 0.00 0.71
CA TYR A 485 12.25 -0.41 1.44
C TYR A 485 12.11 -1.93 1.53
N GLY A 486 12.50 -2.68 0.51
CA GLY A 486 12.47 -4.15 0.55
C GLY A 486 13.34 -4.75 1.66
N ILE A 487 14.33 -3.99 2.15
CA ILE A 487 15.25 -4.38 3.23
C ILE A 487 14.81 -3.75 4.56
N LEU A 488 14.48 -2.45 4.54
CA LEU A 488 14.32 -1.62 5.74
C LEU A 488 12.86 -1.34 6.16
N SER A 489 11.86 -1.80 5.40
CA SER A 489 10.45 -1.60 5.74
C SER A 489 10.04 -2.35 7.02
N HIS A 490 8.96 -1.89 7.65
CA HIS A 490 8.32 -2.60 8.77
C HIS A 490 7.77 -3.99 8.39
N GLU A 491 7.58 -4.26 7.09
CA GLU A 491 7.15 -5.57 6.57
C GLU A 491 8.34 -6.49 6.26
N SER A 492 9.57 -5.98 6.35
CA SER A 492 10.79 -6.78 6.20
C SER A 492 10.86 -7.88 7.24
N LYS A 493 11.21 -9.09 6.80
CA LYS A 493 11.42 -10.25 7.70
C LYS A 493 12.86 -10.34 8.21
N LEU A 494 13.76 -9.51 7.69
CA LEU A 494 15.14 -9.45 8.15
C LEU A 494 15.20 -8.80 9.53
N ASN A 495 15.98 -9.39 10.43
CA ASN A 495 16.27 -8.72 11.71
C ASN A 495 17.29 -7.57 11.50
N HIS A 496 17.47 -6.71 12.51
CA HIS A 496 18.37 -5.54 12.39
C HIS A 496 19.82 -5.91 11.99
N THR A 497 20.32 -7.08 12.39
CA THR A 497 21.67 -7.54 12.01
C THR A 497 21.73 -7.89 10.52
N GLU A 498 20.72 -8.61 10.03
CA GLU A 498 20.61 -9.00 8.63
C GLU A 498 20.36 -7.81 7.69
N GLN A 499 19.53 -6.85 8.14
CA GLN A 499 19.31 -5.58 7.44
C GLN A 499 20.62 -4.81 7.29
N LYS A 500 21.36 -4.66 8.39
CA LYS A 500 22.68 -4.04 8.40
C LYS A 500 23.66 -4.72 7.42
N MET A 501 23.71 -6.05 7.43
CA MET A 501 24.54 -6.82 6.49
C MET A 501 24.13 -6.59 5.03
N ALA A 502 22.83 -6.57 4.73
CA ALA A 502 22.34 -6.32 3.38
C ALA A 502 22.71 -4.91 2.89
N ILE A 503 22.53 -3.88 3.72
CA ILE A 503 22.96 -2.50 3.41
C ILE A 503 24.48 -2.43 3.17
N GLN A 504 25.28 -3.12 3.98
CA GLN A 504 26.73 -3.19 3.76
C GLN A 504 27.10 -3.92 2.45
N CYS A 505 26.33 -4.93 2.03
CA CYS A 505 26.48 -5.54 0.70
C CYS A 505 26.16 -4.53 -0.42
N MET A 506 25.10 -3.74 -0.27
CA MET A 506 24.75 -2.67 -1.23
C MET A 506 25.90 -1.67 -1.39
N PHE A 507 26.45 -1.19 -0.29
CA PHE A 507 27.55 -0.21 -0.32
C PHE A 507 28.81 -0.78 -0.99
N ARG A 508 29.17 -2.03 -0.69
CA ARG A 508 30.29 -2.69 -1.36
C ARG A 508 30.06 -2.83 -2.87
N PHE A 509 28.83 -3.14 -3.28
CA PHE A 509 28.46 -3.22 -4.70
C PHE A 509 28.56 -1.84 -5.38
N MET A 510 28.03 -0.78 -4.76
CA MET A 510 28.14 0.60 -5.25
C MET A 510 29.61 1.05 -5.37
N GLU A 511 30.45 0.70 -4.40
CA GLU A 511 31.88 1.05 -4.42
C GLU A 511 32.65 0.29 -5.51
N LYS A 512 32.34 -0.99 -5.74
CA LYS A 512 32.93 -1.78 -6.83
C LYS A 512 32.59 -1.21 -8.21
N HIS A 513 31.34 -0.74 -8.39
CA HIS A 513 30.83 -0.14 -9.62
C HIS A 513 30.81 1.40 -9.57
N GLN A 514 31.75 2.01 -8.84
CA GLN A 514 31.77 3.45 -8.56
C GLN A 514 31.78 4.34 -9.82
N ASP A 515 32.36 3.89 -10.94
CA ASP A 515 32.42 4.71 -12.15
C ASP A 515 31.01 4.90 -12.76
N THR A 516 30.24 3.82 -12.86
CA THR A 516 28.85 3.84 -13.34
C THR A 516 27.94 4.53 -12.34
N PHE A 517 28.12 4.24 -11.04
CA PHE A 517 27.39 4.93 -9.97
C PHE A 517 27.66 6.45 -9.95
N LYS A 518 28.92 6.87 -10.16
CA LYS A 518 29.30 8.27 -10.27
C LYS A 518 28.62 8.94 -11.46
N LYS A 519 28.62 8.31 -12.66
CA LYS A 519 27.94 8.86 -13.85
C LYS A 519 26.47 9.22 -13.55
N ILE A 520 25.77 8.39 -12.79
CA ILE A 520 24.36 8.60 -12.43
C ILE A 520 24.22 9.79 -11.47
N ILE A 521 25.02 9.80 -10.40
CA ILE A 521 25.00 10.88 -9.39
C ILE A 521 25.36 12.25 -10.00
N LEU A 522 26.22 12.29 -11.01
CA LEU A 522 26.61 13.52 -11.71
C LEU A 522 25.48 14.15 -12.54
N HIS A 523 24.49 13.36 -12.97
CA HIS A 523 23.37 13.86 -13.75
C HIS A 523 22.19 14.29 -12.86
N GLU A 524 21.68 13.39 -12.02
CA GLU A 524 20.60 13.66 -11.05
C GLU A 524 20.60 12.55 -10.00
N PHE A 525 20.39 12.88 -8.72
CA PHE A 525 20.32 11.88 -7.67
C PHE A 525 19.05 11.02 -7.80
N PRO A 526 19.17 9.68 -7.90
CA PRO A 526 18.04 8.78 -7.85
C PRO A 526 17.17 8.96 -6.61
N THR A 527 15.84 8.83 -6.78
CA THR A 527 14.88 8.78 -5.66
C THR A 527 15.20 7.66 -4.66
N SER A 528 15.80 6.57 -5.14
CA SER A 528 16.30 5.47 -4.31
C SER A 528 17.36 5.91 -3.30
N LEU A 529 18.33 6.75 -3.70
CA LEU A 529 19.37 7.26 -2.80
C LEU A 529 18.81 8.24 -1.76
N TYR A 530 17.87 9.09 -2.16
CA TYR A 530 17.12 9.92 -1.24
C TYR A 530 16.48 9.07 -0.13
N THR A 531 15.76 8.02 -0.54
CA THR A 531 15.07 7.09 0.36
C THR A 531 16.06 6.36 1.28
N LEU A 532 17.21 5.96 0.76
CA LEU A 532 18.22 5.24 1.53
C LEU A 532 18.83 6.10 2.64
N VAL A 533 19.14 7.36 2.35
CA VAL A 533 19.62 8.30 3.37
C VAL A 533 18.54 8.54 4.43
N ASP A 534 17.29 8.75 4.01
CA ASP A 534 16.16 8.97 4.91
C ASP A 534 15.92 7.76 5.83
N CYS A 535 15.86 6.55 5.29
CA CYS A 535 15.70 5.32 6.09
C CYS A 535 16.86 5.10 7.08
N CYS A 536 18.10 5.38 6.67
CA CYS A 536 19.25 5.29 7.58
C CYS A 536 19.20 6.34 8.70
N MET A 537 18.60 7.51 8.45
CA MET A 537 18.38 8.53 9.49
C MET A 537 17.24 8.17 10.45
N GLU A 538 16.23 7.45 9.99
CA GLU A 538 15.10 7.02 10.84
C GLU A 538 15.47 5.90 11.82
N GLN A 539 16.51 5.11 11.53
CA GLN A 539 16.84 3.89 12.26
C GLN A 539 18.21 3.97 12.95
N ASP A 540 18.20 4.13 14.28
CA ASP A 540 19.42 4.35 15.09
C ASP A 540 20.51 3.28 14.90
N PHE A 541 20.14 2.02 14.64
CA PHE A 541 21.12 0.94 14.46
C PHE A 541 21.92 1.02 13.15
N LEU A 542 21.52 1.91 12.23
CA LEU A 542 22.18 2.21 10.94
C LEU A 542 23.02 3.50 10.95
N ALA A 543 23.24 4.12 12.12
CA ALA A 543 23.99 5.38 12.20
C ALA A 543 25.41 5.29 11.61
N GLU A 544 26.11 4.17 11.82
CA GLU A 544 27.43 3.92 11.24
C GLU A 544 27.36 3.72 9.71
N GLU A 545 26.34 3.02 9.23
CA GLU A 545 26.08 2.84 7.80
C GLU A 545 25.80 4.17 7.10
N LEU A 546 25.05 5.07 7.73
CA LEU A 546 24.84 6.43 7.24
C LEU A 546 26.18 7.17 7.07
N LYS A 547 27.08 7.07 8.07
CA LYS A 547 28.42 7.67 8.01
C LYS A 547 29.25 7.11 6.86
N ILE A 548 29.21 5.79 6.63
CA ILE A 548 29.89 5.13 5.51
C ILE A 548 29.36 5.64 4.17
N LEU A 549 28.03 5.72 4.01
CA LEU A 549 27.39 6.21 2.79
C LEU A 549 27.79 7.67 2.49
N LEU A 550 27.74 8.55 3.50
CA LEU A 550 28.11 9.96 3.34
C LEU A 550 29.59 10.13 2.98
N HIS A 551 30.50 9.33 3.59
CA HIS A 551 31.90 9.32 3.19
C HIS A 551 32.10 8.89 1.73
N MET A 552 31.37 7.87 1.29
CA MET A 552 31.41 7.41 -0.10
C MET A 552 30.92 8.49 -1.06
N LEU A 553 29.73 9.05 -0.83
CA LEU A 553 29.15 10.12 -1.65
C LEU A 553 30.06 11.35 -1.70
N SER A 554 30.63 11.72 -0.54
CA SER A 554 31.58 12.84 -0.46
C SER A 554 32.88 12.59 -1.23
N ARG A 555 33.34 11.34 -1.32
CA ARG A 555 34.52 10.98 -2.12
C ARG A 555 34.23 11.04 -3.62
N LEU A 556 33.00 10.74 -4.02
CA LEU A 556 32.58 10.74 -5.42
C LEU A 556 32.29 12.16 -5.94
N CYS A 557 31.75 13.04 -5.09
CA CYS A 557 31.41 14.43 -5.42
C CYS A 557 32.50 15.40 -4.93
N LYS A 558 33.60 15.55 -5.68
CA LYS A 558 34.77 16.38 -5.29
C LYS A 558 34.94 17.67 -6.09
N VAL A 559 34.15 17.88 -7.15
CA VAL A 559 34.22 19.05 -8.03
C VAL A 559 33.01 19.95 -7.78
N ASP A 560 33.15 21.27 -7.94
CA ASP A 560 32.10 22.26 -7.62
C ASP A 560 30.72 21.95 -8.24
N GLN A 561 30.68 21.43 -9.48
CA GLN A 561 29.44 21.02 -10.13
C GLN A 561 28.78 19.81 -9.43
N ASP A 562 29.59 18.84 -8.99
CA ASP A 562 29.15 17.61 -8.30
C ASP A 562 28.63 17.94 -6.89
N ASN A 563 29.22 18.96 -6.25
CA ASN A 563 28.82 19.44 -4.93
C ASN A 563 27.39 19.99 -4.92
N THR A 564 26.97 20.62 -6.02
CA THR A 564 25.59 21.14 -6.18
C THR A 564 24.56 20.02 -6.11
N ASN A 565 24.85 18.87 -6.72
CA ASN A 565 23.96 17.72 -6.68
C ASN A 565 23.89 17.14 -5.26
N LEU A 566 25.03 16.98 -4.59
CA LEU A 566 25.07 16.42 -3.23
C LEU A 566 24.37 17.35 -2.24
N PHE A 567 24.55 18.66 -2.39
CA PHE A 567 23.77 19.67 -1.69
C PHE A 567 22.27 19.48 -1.93
N THR A 568 21.84 19.28 -3.18
CA THR A 568 20.43 19.08 -3.53
C THR A 568 19.84 17.82 -2.89
N LEU A 569 20.58 16.70 -2.87
CA LEU A 569 20.18 15.48 -2.17
C LEU A 569 19.97 15.74 -0.68
N ILE A 570 20.99 16.29 0.00
CA ILE A 570 20.94 16.52 1.44
C ILE A 570 19.87 17.55 1.78
N LYS A 571 19.74 18.63 1.00
CA LYS A 571 18.68 19.63 1.15
C LYS A 571 17.30 18.98 1.02
N SER A 572 17.12 18.05 0.09
CA SER A 572 15.88 17.31 -0.06
C SER A 572 15.59 16.46 1.17
N VAL A 573 16.61 15.78 1.73
CA VAL A 573 16.46 14.94 2.95
C VAL A 573 16.10 15.79 4.16
N VAL A 574 16.79 16.91 4.34
CA VAL A 574 16.48 17.90 5.40
C VAL A 574 15.09 18.50 5.21
N GLY A 575 14.59 18.60 3.98
CA GLY A 575 13.34 19.28 3.62
C GLY A 575 12.13 18.41 3.27
N HIS A 576 12.19 17.07 3.38
CA HIS A 576 11.12 16.15 2.91
C HIS A 576 9.84 16.13 3.77
N ASP A 577 9.63 17.16 4.59
CA ASP A 577 8.55 17.27 5.57
C ASP A 577 7.24 17.86 5.00
N LYS A 578 6.97 17.72 3.69
CA LYS A 578 5.72 18.26 3.11
C LYS A 578 4.50 17.34 3.27
N MET A 579 4.68 16.07 3.68
CA MET A 579 3.60 15.07 3.65
C MET A 579 3.26 14.32 4.94
N LYS A 580 4.10 14.29 5.99
CA LYS A 580 3.79 13.60 7.26
C LYS A 580 3.52 14.59 8.38
N ARG A 581 2.32 15.17 8.39
CA ARG A 581 1.80 15.95 9.54
C ARG A 581 1.50 15.02 10.71
N SER A 582 2.47 14.78 11.59
CA SER A 582 2.25 14.23 12.94
C SER A 582 3.18 14.92 13.96
N ASP A 583 2.64 15.13 15.16
CA ASP A 583 2.96 16.13 16.18
C ASP A 583 4.30 15.96 16.95
N ASP A 584 5.26 15.17 16.45
CA ASP A 584 6.51 14.89 17.17
C ASP A 584 7.66 15.77 16.69
N SER A 585 7.71 17.05 17.09
CA SER A 585 8.78 17.96 16.64
C SER A 585 10.15 17.73 17.31
N LEU A 586 10.22 16.97 18.42
CA LEU A 586 11.42 16.89 19.26
C LEU A 586 12.41 15.80 18.83
N THR A 587 11.94 14.62 18.44
CA THR A 587 12.77 13.48 17.98
C THR A 587 13.42 13.73 16.62
N PHE A 588 12.85 14.62 15.81
CA PHE A 588 13.32 14.88 14.44
C PHE A 588 14.41 15.95 14.37
N ASP A 589 14.40 16.95 15.26
CA ASP A 589 15.50 17.93 15.37
C ASP A 589 16.84 17.22 15.68
N GLU A 590 16.82 16.16 16.50
CA GLU A 590 18.00 15.36 16.85
C GLU A 590 18.59 14.60 15.63
N ARG A 591 17.74 14.08 14.74
CA ARG A 591 18.19 13.35 13.53
C ARG A 591 18.87 14.27 12.51
N THR A 592 18.27 15.43 12.25
CA THR A 592 18.89 16.45 11.40
C THR A 592 20.19 16.97 12.02
N GLU A 593 20.22 17.15 13.35
CA GLU A 593 21.45 17.52 14.07
C GLU A 593 22.55 16.49 13.86
N ASN A 594 22.25 15.20 14.04
CA ASN A 594 23.21 14.11 13.83
C ASN A 594 23.73 14.08 12.38
N LEU A 595 22.87 14.25 11.38
CA LEU A 595 23.31 14.35 9.97
C LEU A 595 24.29 15.52 9.76
N LEU A 596 23.97 16.71 10.28
CA LEU A 596 24.80 17.90 10.13
C LEU A 596 26.13 17.78 10.89
N ILE A 597 26.14 17.12 12.06
CA ILE A 597 27.36 16.78 12.81
C ILE A 597 28.22 15.81 11.98
N LEU A 598 27.63 14.76 11.40
CA LEU A 598 28.34 13.82 10.54
C LEU A 598 28.97 14.54 9.33
N LEU A 599 28.23 15.43 8.66
CA LEU A 599 28.77 16.26 7.55
C LEU A 599 29.98 17.10 7.98
N ARG A 600 29.98 17.60 9.22
CA ARG A 600 31.12 18.32 9.81
C ARG A 600 32.31 17.39 10.02
N GLU A 601 32.07 16.22 10.62
CA GLU A 601 33.12 15.22 10.90
C GLU A 601 33.80 14.71 9.63
N ILE A 602 33.05 14.53 8.54
CA ILE A 602 33.60 14.09 7.26
C ILE A 602 34.29 15.21 6.46
N GLY A 603 34.35 16.44 7.00
CA GLY A 603 35.06 17.57 6.40
C GLY A 603 34.29 18.32 5.30
N ARG A 604 32.95 18.22 5.25
CA ARG A 604 32.11 18.89 4.25
C ARG A 604 31.54 20.22 4.74
N ALA A 605 32.46 21.12 5.13
CA ALA A 605 32.12 22.47 5.57
C ALA A 605 31.51 23.33 4.44
N ASP A 606 31.86 23.04 3.19
CA ASP A 606 31.28 23.62 1.97
C ASP A 606 29.76 23.37 1.88
N ILE A 607 29.33 22.11 2.02
CA ILE A 607 27.89 21.76 2.03
C ILE A 607 27.20 22.36 3.24
N LEU A 608 27.83 22.32 4.42
CA LEU A 608 27.26 22.92 5.62
C LEU A 608 27.05 24.44 5.47
N SER A 609 27.94 25.12 4.75
CA SER A 609 27.79 26.54 4.41
C SER A 609 26.56 26.77 3.54
N GLU A 610 26.38 25.98 2.48
CA GLU A 610 25.22 26.09 1.58
C GLU A 610 23.91 25.70 2.28
N LEU A 611 23.94 24.72 3.18
CA LEU A 611 22.78 24.27 3.94
C LEU A 611 22.38 25.24 5.05
N SER A 612 23.27 26.12 5.51
CA SER A 612 23.05 27.00 6.66
C SER A 612 21.71 27.75 6.58
N TYR A 613 21.39 28.27 5.40
CA TYR A 613 20.13 28.96 5.17
C TYR A 613 18.92 28.01 5.18
N CYS A 614 19.02 26.87 4.49
CA CYS A 614 17.95 25.86 4.46
C CYS A 614 17.67 25.32 5.88
N VAL A 615 18.71 25.10 6.69
CA VAL A 615 18.59 24.64 8.08
C VAL A 615 17.96 25.73 8.94
N LEU A 616 18.30 27.01 8.77
CA LEU A 616 17.61 28.11 9.47
C LEU A 616 16.10 28.16 9.12
N GLN A 617 15.80 28.03 7.82
CA GLN A 617 14.44 28.05 7.28
C GLN A 617 13.59 26.86 7.73
N MET A 618 14.19 25.68 7.90
CA MET A 618 13.47 24.44 8.20
C MET A 618 13.55 24.06 9.68
N LYS A 619 14.72 24.21 10.33
CA LYS A 619 15.09 23.69 11.66
C LYS A 619 15.92 24.72 12.46
N PRO A 620 15.30 25.79 13.00
CA PRO A 620 16.01 26.93 13.55
C PRO A 620 16.75 26.59 14.84
N LYS A 621 16.24 25.67 15.68
CA LYS A 621 16.91 25.19 16.89
C LYS A 621 18.21 24.45 16.59
N SER A 622 18.19 23.56 15.60
CA SER A 622 19.36 22.85 15.11
C SER A 622 20.38 23.81 14.50
N PHE A 623 19.91 24.86 13.81
CA PHE A 623 20.77 25.95 13.36
C PHE A 623 21.51 26.60 14.54
N GLN A 624 20.82 26.91 15.64
CA GLN A 624 21.44 27.49 16.83
C GLN A 624 22.56 26.62 17.39
N ARG A 625 22.30 25.33 17.59
CA ARG A 625 23.27 24.41 18.20
C ARG A 625 24.50 24.18 17.34
N ILE A 626 24.31 24.11 16.02
CA ILE A 626 25.38 23.74 15.09
C ILE A 626 26.18 24.97 14.66
N TYR A 627 25.51 26.08 14.32
CA TYR A 627 26.15 27.22 13.68
C TYR A 627 26.50 28.37 14.65
N TYR A 628 25.92 28.44 15.86
CA TYR A 628 26.24 29.51 16.84
C TYR A 628 27.59 29.41 17.55
N PRO A 629 28.14 28.22 17.88
CA PRO A 629 29.35 28.10 18.70
C PRO A 629 30.64 28.67 18.07
N ILE A 630 30.58 29.27 16.89
CA ILE A 630 31.76 29.65 16.09
C ILE A 630 31.92 31.18 16.15
N GLN A 631 32.59 31.65 17.20
CA GLN A 631 33.02 33.04 17.31
C GLN A 631 34.21 33.27 16.38
N VAL A 632 34.07 34.18 15.42
CA VAL A 632 35.19 34.72 14.65
C VAL A 632 35.20 36.22 14.91
N GLU A 633 36.29 36.73 15.49
CA GLU A 633 36.52 38.17 15.60
C GLU A 633 36.74 38.74 14.19
N PHE A 634 35.77 39.51 13.69
CA PHE A 634 35.89 40.15 12.39
C PHE A 634 36.42 41.59 12.53
N PRO A 635 37.42 41.98 11.72
CA PRO A 635 37.88 43.36 11.66
C PRO A 635 36.94 44.30 10.88
N VAL A 636 35.98 43.77 10.10
CA VAL A 636 35.04 44.54 9.25
C VAL A 636 33.62 43.95 9.32
N SER A 637 32.58 44.79 9.35
CA SER A 637 31.17 44.38 9.50
C SER A 637 30.62 43.50 8.36
N THR A 638 31.29 43.47 7.21
CA THR A 638 30.83 42.86 5.94
C THR A 638 31.52 41.54 5.59
N THR A 639 32.59 41.16 6.28
CA THR A 639 33.28 39.88 6.03
C THR A 639 32.41 38.71 6.44
N ARG A 640 32.21 37.75 5.52
CA ARG A 640 31.46 36.51 5.76
C ARG A 640 32.38 35.45 6.35
N ASN A 641 31.87 34.67 7.31
CA ASN A 641 32.54 33.49 7.84
C ASN A 641 32.49 32.31 6.85
N SER A 642 33.06 31.17 7.23
CA SER A 642 33.04 29.93 6.45
C SER A 642 31.64 29.34 6.18
N TYR A 643 30.59 29.95 6.74
CA TYR A 643 29.17 29.58 6.56
C TYR A 643 28.36 30.71 5.89
N GLY A 644 29.03 31.72 5.31
CA GLY A 644 28.36 32.83 4.65
C GLY A 644 27.75 33.89 5.58
N MET A 645 27.94 33.81 6.90
CA MET A 645 27.40 34.76 7.88
C MET A 645 28.35 35.92 8.15
N THR A 646 27.85 37.15 8.13
CA THR A 646 28.60 38.33 8.63
C THR A 646 28.46 38.48 10.15
N LEU A 647 29.27 39.36 10.76
CA LEU A 647 29.11 39.74 12.17
C LEU A 647 27.68 40.21 12.48
N PHE A 648 27.01 40.86 11.51
CA PHE A 648 25.63 41.31 11.66
C PHE A 648 24.65 40.12 11.71
N HIS A 649 24.85 39.09 10.88
CA HIS A 649 24.05 37.85 10.94
C HIS A 649 24.25 37.12 12.26
N GLN A 650 25.49 37.05 12.77
CA GLN A 650 25.81 36.38 14.02
C GLN A 650 25.20 37.11 15.23
N ALA A 651 25.32 38.44 15.29
CA ALA A 651 24.72 39.24 16.35
C ALA A 651 23.18 39.15 16.33
N ALA A 652 22.58 39.13 15.13
CA ALA A 652 21.15 38.90 14.96
C ALA A 652 20.73 37.50 15.43
N ALA A 653 21.49 36.47 15.07
CA ALA A 653 21.24 35.10 15.49
C ALA A 653 21.39 34.91 17.00
N GLN A 654 22.29 35.64 17.66
CA GLN A 654 22.54 35.54 19.11
C GLN A 654 21.65 36.47 19.94
N GLY A 655 20.94 37.40 19.31
CA GLY A 655 20.12 38.39 20.02
C GLY A 655 20.96 39.47 20.70
N ASP A 656 22.20 39.68 20.25
CA ASP A 656 23.12 40.66 20.82
C ASP A 656 22.75 42.09 20.36
N ALA A 657 21.77 42.66 21.05
CA ALA A 657 21.31 44.02 20.83
C ALA A 657 22.42 45.07 20.98
N THR A 658 23.46 44.80 21.78
CA THR A 658 24.57 45.73 22.00
C THR A 658 25.46 45.83 20.77
N THR A 659 25.85 44.68 20.21
CA THR A 659 26.62 44.63 18.96
C THR A 659 25.80 45.16 17.78
N VAL A 660 24.51 44.85 17.70
CA VAL A 660 23.62 45.41 16.67
C VAL A 660 23.53 46.93 16.78
N LYS A 661 23.32 47.51 17.98
CA LYS A 661 23.32 48.97 18.20
C LYS A 661 24.65 49.60 17.78
N ARG A 662 25.78 48.96 18.11
CA ARG A 662 27.11 49.40 17.70
C ARG A 662 27.26 49.41 16.17
N LEU A 663 26.84 48.34 15.49
CA LEU A 663 26.89 48.24 14.04
C LEU A 663 26.01 49.29 13.34
N LEU A 664 24.80 49.53 13.85
CA LEU A 664 23.87 50.55 13.34
C LEU A 664 24.32 52.00 13.63
N SER A 665 25.36 52.19 14.46
CA SER A 665 25.92 53.51 14.81
C SER A 665 27.18 53.88 14.02
N LEU A 666 27.73 52.95 13.22
CA LEU A 666 28.90 53.19 12.38
C LEU A 666 28.50 54.12 11.21
N SER A 667 29.25 55.21 11.00
CA SER A 667 28.88 56.31 10.09
C SER A 667 29.28 56.10 8.62
N GLU A 668 29.72 54.92 8.23
CA GLU A 668 30.15 54.64 6.86
C GLU A 668 28.98 54.03 6.07
N GLU A 669 28.56 54.77 5.03
CA GLU A 669 27.66 54.35 3.94
C GLU A 669 26.27 53.84 4.38
N THR A 670 25.40 54.79 4.74
CA THR A 670 23.99 54.56 5.08
C THR A 670 23.24 53.67 4.08
N HIS A 671 23.52 53.81 2.78
CA HIS A 671 22.94 52.97 1.72
C HIS A 671 23.45 51.53 1.76
N HIS A 672 24.75 51.31 2.03
CA HIS A 672 25.34 49.97 2.14
C HIS A 672 24.80 49.19 3.36
N LEU A 673 24.51 49.87 4.48
CA LEU A 673 23.89 49.22 5.65
C LEU A 673 22.44 48.84 5.40
N VAL A 674 21.67 49.72 4.74
CA VAL A 674 20.33 49.38 4.24
C VAL A 674 20.43 48.14 3.35
N ASP A 675 21.35 48.16 2.39
CA ASP A 675 21.61 47.05 1.49
C ASP A 675 21.98 45.74 2.21
N CYS A 676 22.82 45.79 3.25
CA CYS A 676 23.12 44.59 4.06
C CYS A 676 21.91 44.03 4.82
N MET A 677 20.93 44.87 5.12
CA MET A 677 19.67 44.47 5.77
C MET A 677 18.60 44.04 4.76
N THR A 678 18.72 44.43 3.49
CA THR A 678 17.59 44.37 2.54
C THR A 678 17.91 43.83 1.14
N ILE A 679 19.17 43.76 0.69
CA ILE A 679 19.50 43.40 -0.70
C ILE A 679 19.28 41.91 -1.00
N TYR A 680 18.70 41.75 -2.18
CA TYR A 680 18.40 40.58 -2.98
C TYR A 680 19.60 40.24 -3.87
N ASP A 681 20.11 39.01 -3.81
CA ASP A 681 21.03 38.49 -4.83
C ASP A 681 20.18 37.73 -5.85
N ASP A 682 20.17 38.16 -7.11
CA ASP A 682 19.31 37.62 -8.19
C ASP A 682 19.48 36.10 -8.40
N ASN A 683 20.56 35.50 -7.90
CA ASN A 683 20.87 34.07 -8.02
C ASN A 683 20.43 33.20 -6.82
N GLN A 684 19.89 33.78 -5.74
CA GLN A 684 19.46 33.03 -4.53
C GLN A 684 18.01 33.42 -4.16
N PRO A 685 17.01 32.56 -4.41
CA PRO A 685 15.62 32.88 -4.11
C PRO A 685 15.43 32.87 -2.58
N SER A 686 15.11 34.05 -2.03
CA SER A 686 14.94 34.42 -0.61
C SER A 686 16.25 34.74 0.14
N SER A 687 16.38 36.02 0.50
CA SER A 687 17.58 36.67 1.02
C SER A 687 17.91 36.24 2.46
N PHE A 688 19.04 35.57 2.66
CA PHE A 688 19.66 35.36 3.97
C PHE A 688 20.09 36.71 4.55
N THR A 689 19.15 37.40 5.23
CA THR A 689 19.36 38.72 5.82
C THR A 689 19.48 38.62 7.34
N PRO A 690 20.21 39.55 7.99
CA PRO A 690 20.25 39.61 9.45
C PRO A 690 18.86 39.74 10.08
N PHE A 691 17.94 40.44 9.41
CA PHE A 691 16.56 40.59 9.86
C PHE A 691 15.80 39.25 9.88
N LEU A 692 15.91 38.46 8.81
CA LEU A 692 15.31 37.12 8.72
C LEU A 692 15.90 36.16 9.76
N VAL A 693 17.21 36.26 10.02
CA VAL A 693 17.90 35.47 11.04
C VAL A 693 17.36 35.79 12.43
N ALA A 694 17.27 37.08 12.79
CA ALA A 694 16.73 37.50 14.10
C ALA A 694 15.27 37.03 14.28
N LEU A 695 14.44 37.15 13.25
CA LEU A 695 13.05 36.66 13.28
C LEU A 695 12.96 35.13 13.42
N SER A 696 13.80 34.39 12.70
CA SER A 696 13.83 32.92 12.77
C SER A 696 14.28 32.39 14.13
N CYS A 697 14.89 33.25 14.95
CA CYS A 697 15.39 32.96 16.30
C CYS A 697 14.55 33.64 17.39
N ASP A 698 13.40 34.22 17.06
CA ASP A 698 12.48 34.93 17.98
C ASP A 698 13.09 36.14 18.73
N HIS A 699 14.06 36.83 18.12
CA HIS A 699 14.78 37.97 18.73
C HIS A 699 14.12 39.33 18.45
N LYS A 700 12.98 39.61 19.09
CA LYS A 700 12.17 40.84 18.90
C LYS A 700 12.98 42.14 19.00
N GLU A 701 13.78 42.32 20.07
CA GLU A 701 14.53 43.57 20.30
C GLU A 701 15.47 43.90 19.13
N VAL A 702 16.15 42.89 18.57
CA VAL A 702 17.05 43.10 17.44
C VAL A 702 16.29 43.52 16.17
N CYS A 703 15.14 42.87 15.90
CA CYS A 703 14.29 43.22 14.76
C CYS A 703 13.76 44.66 14.88
N GLU A 704 13.35 45.09 16.07
CA GLU A 704 12.90 46.47 16.33
C GLU A 704 14.01 47.48 16.08
N LEU A 705 15.24 47.20 16.55
CA LEU A 705 16.39 48.09 16.34
C LEU A 705 16.71 48.30 14.86
N MET A 706 16.66 47.21 14.07
CA MET A 706 16.84 47.27 12.62
C MET A 706 15.73 48.09 11.95
N LEU A 707 14.47 47.84 12.30
CA LEU A 707 13.34 48.53 11.68
C LEU A 707 13.28 50.02 12.06
N GLN A 708 13.59 50.37 13.31
CA GLN A 708 13.68 51.76 13.77
C GLN A 708 14.80 52.53 13.05
N TYR A 709 15.93 51.86 12.78
CA TYR A 709 17.00 52.45 11.97
C TYR A 709 16.53 52.71 10.53
N LEU A 710 15.87 51.74 9.89
CA LEU A 710 15.32 51.90 8.53
C LEU A 710 14.30 53.03 8.47
N LYS A 711 13.40 53.15 9.46
CA LYS A 711 12.43 54.25 9.60
C LYS A 711 13.08 55.62 9.74
N ARG A 712 14.24 55.71 10.40
CA ARG A 712 14.98 56.96 10.58
C ARG A 712 15.68 57.42 9.31
N VAL A 713 16.08 56.46 8.46
CA VAL A 713 17.01 56.67 7.35
C VAL A 713 16.30 56.78 6.00
N LEU A 714 15.17 56.08 5.82
CA LEU A 714 14.42 56.04 4.56
C LEU A 714 13.12 56.86 4.65
N PRO A 715 12.70 57.53 3.55
CA PRO A 715 11.34 58.04 3.41
C PRO A 715 10.29 56.93 3.60
N LEU A 716 9.11 57.28 4.12
CA LEU A 716 8.04 56.31 4.40
C LEU A 716 7.62 55.51 3.16
N ASP A 717 7.56 56.15 1.99
CA ASP A 717 7.18 55.49 0.74
C ASP A 717 8.24 54.46 0.29
N GLU A 718 9.53 54.80 0.41
CA GLU A 718 10.64 53.87 0.10
C GLU A 718 10.69 52.70 1.09
N LEU A 719 10.45 52.97 2.38
CA LEU A 719 10.36 51.94 3.41
C LEU A 719 9.18 50.99 3.17
N CYS A 720 8.02 51.52 2.81
CA CYS A 720 6.84 50.75 2.45
C CYS A 720 7.08 49.88 1.21
N GLU A 721 7.74 50.40 0.18
CA GLU A 721 8.11 49.63 -1.01
C GLU A 721 9.17 48.56 -0.70
N LEU A 722 10.11 48.86 0.18
CA LEU A 722 11.14 47.92 0.61
C LEU A 722 10.58 46.76 1.43
N ILE A 723 9.59 47.02 2.29
CA ILE A 723 8.87 45.99 3.04
C ILE A 723 8.06 45.06 2.11
N LYS A 724 7.49 45.62 1.02
CA LYS A 724 6.77 44.86 0.00
C LYS A 724 7.70 44.04 -0.88
N LYS A 725 8.87 44.56 -1.27
CA LYS A 725 9.75 43.91 -2.27
C LYS A 725 10.86 43.02 -1.69
N ASN A 726 11.35 43.30 -0.47
CA ASN A 726 12.58 42.71 0.07
C ASN A 726 12.41 42.18 1.51
N GLY A 727 13.28 41.27 1.96
CA GLY A 727 13.55 40.88 3.37
C GLY A 727 12.36 40.49 4.27
N PHE A 728 11.47 41.44 4.55
CA PHE A 728 10.21 41.30 5.28
C PHE A 728 9.18 40.47 4.53
N PHE A 729 8.94 40.76 3.24
CA PHE A 729 8.06 39.92 2.43
C PHE A 729 8.62 38.49 2.35
N GLY A 730 9.94 38.34 2.17
CA GLY A 730 10.61 37.05 2.22
C GLY A 730 10.47 36.33 3.58
N ALA A 731 10.48 37.07 4.69
CA ALA A 731 10.25 36.51 6.02
C ALA A 731 8.79 36.09 6.25
N VAL A 732 7.83 36.83 5.71
CA VAL A 732 6.41 36.47 5.73
C VAL A 732 6.12 35.28 4.83
N ASP A 733 6.66 35.26 3.61
CA ASP A 733 6.55 34.15 2.69
C ASP A 733 7.17 32.89 3.30
N LEU A 734 8.33 33.00 3.96
CA LEU A 734 8.93 31.90 4.72
C LEU A 734 8.01 31.45 5.86
N ALA A 735 7.51 32.38 6.68
CA ALA A 735 6.66 32.03 7.81
C ALA A 735 5.38 31.31 7.35
N ILE A 736 4.78 31.73 6.24
CA ILE A 736 3.60 31.11 5.65
C ILE A 736 3.93 29.75 5.03
N ASN A 737 4.99 29.66 4.19
CA ASN A 737 5.40 28.44 3.51
C ASN A 737 5.81 27.33 4.50
N GLU A 738 6.43 27.71 5.61
CA GLU A 738 6.92 26.80 6.67
C GLU A 738 5.96 26.70 7.86
N ASN A 739 4.75 27.25 7.77
CA ASN A 739 3.70 27.19 8.80
C ASN A 739 4.14 27.69 10.21
N ARG A 740 4.96 28.75 10.28
CA ARG A 740 5.49 29.34 11.53
C ARG A 740 4.62 30.50 12.04
N SER A 741 3.48 30.17 12.66
CA SER A 741 2.51 31.17 13.16
C SER A 741 3.09 32.16 14.18
N LYS A 742 4.01 31.72 15.06
CA LYS A 742 4.69 32.59 16.04
C LYS A 742 5.56 33.67 15.37
N MET A 743 6.37 33.26 14.40
CA MET A 743 7.21 34.17 13.61
C MET A 743 6.35 35.17 12.83
N TYR A 744 5.25 34.69 12.24
CA TYR A 744 4.30 35.56 11.55
C TYR A 744 3.64 36.59 12.48
N ASN A 745 3.14 36.18 13.65
CA ASN A 745 2.59 37.10 14.65
C ASN A 745 3.62 38.15 15.08
N LEU A 746 4.87 37.74 15.31
CA LEU A 746 5.96 38.64 15.69
C LEU A 746 6.23 39.69 14.61
N ILE A 747 6.18 39.31 13.31
CA ILE A 747 6.32 40.26 12.20
C ILE A 747 5.19 41.29 12.23
N LEU A 748 3.94 40.85 12.37
CA LEU A 748 2.79 41.77 12.40
C LEU A 748 2.86 42.74 13.59
N GLU A 749 3.26 42.25 14.76
CA GLU A 749 3.43 43.04 15.99
C GLU A 749 4.50 44.12 15.80
N ILE A 750 5.68 43.75 15.27
CA ILE A 750 6.79 44.69 15.02
C ILE A 750 6.38 45.77 14.00
N VAL A 751 5.69 45.39 12.91
CA VAL A 751 5.20 46.32 11.89
C VAL A 751 4.17 47.27 12.50
N LYS A 752 3.21 46.76 13.29
CA LYS A 752 2.20 47.56 13.97
C LYS A 752 2.82 48.59 14.91
N GLU A 753 3.70 48.15 15.80
CA GLU A 753 4.28 48.99 16.86
C GLU A 753 5.20 50.08 16.30
N ASN A 754 5.95 49.78 15.24
CA ASN A 754 6.96 50.71 14.71
C ASN A 754 6.46 51.56 13.53
N LEU A 755 5.56 51.04 12.68
CA LEU A 755 5.09 51.70 11.45
C LEU A 755 3.62 52.12 11.50
N GLY A 756 2.82 51.50 12.37
CA GLY A 756 1.42 51.85 12.60
C GLY A 756 0.41 50.99 11.83
N GLN A 757 -0.85 51.14 12.23
CA GLN A 757 -1.98 50.31 11.79
C GLN A 757 -2.26 50.40 10.27
N ALA A 758 -2.15 51.59 9.67
CA ALA A 758 -2.40 51.78 8.24
C ALA A 758 -1.37 51.04 7.38
N THR A 759 -0.08 51.13 7.73
CA THR A 759 1.01 50.43 7.04
C THR A 759 0.90 48.91 7.19
N LEU A 760 0.47 48.43 8.37
CA LEU A 760 0.19 47.00 8.57
C LEU A 760 -0.92 46.49 7.64
N ILE A 761 -2.02 47.23 7.51
CA ILE A 761 -3.13 46.85 6.62
C ILE A 761 -2.68 46.83 5.16
N ASP A 762 -1.93 47.83 4.71
CA ASP A 762 -1.44 47.88 3.33
C ASP A 762 -0.38 46.81 3.04
N PHE A 763 0.43 46.45 4.05
CA PHE A 763 1.34 45.30 3.97
C PHE A 763 0.57 43.98 3.84
N LEU A 764 -0.45 43.76 4.68
CA LEU A 764 -1.29 42.56 4.60
C LEU A 764 -2.03 42.45 3.26
N LYS A 765 -2.56 43.56 2.74
CA LYS A 765 -3.16 43.58 1.39
C LYS A 765 -2.17 43.10 0.35
N TYR A 766 -0.92 43.58 0.39
CA TYR A 766 0.12 43.14 -0.53
C TYR A 766 0.47 41.65 -0.37
N VAL A 767 0.60 41.16 0.88
CA VAL A 767 0.90 39.74 1.19
C VAL A 767 -0.14 38.79 0.60
N TYR A 768 -1.41 39.18 0.64
CA TYR A 768 -2.53 38.34 0.20
C TYR A 768 -3.04 38.67 -1.22
N GLN A 769 -2.44 39.66 -1.90
CA GLN A 769 -2.83 40.04 -3.25
C GLN A 769 -2.39 38.97 -4.27
N VAL A 770 -3.34 38.47 -5.06
CA VAL A 770 -3.05 37.54 -6.16
C VAL A 770 -2.75 38.32 -7.44
N PRO A 771 -1.59 38.12 -8.11
CA PRO A 771 -1.31 38.73 -9.41
C PRO A 771 -2.37 38.32 -10.44
N GLY A 772 -2.94 39.31 -11.13
CA GLY A 772 -4.14 39.17 -11.97
C GLY A 772 -4.04 38.29 -13.22
N ASP A 773 -2.90 37.63 -13.48
CA ASP A 773 -2.65 36.87 -14.70
C ASP A 773 -2.29 35.38 -14.46
N THR A 774 -2.30 34.92 -13.20
CA THR A 774 -2.02 33.51 -12.86
C THR A 774 -3.30 32.77 -12.45
N ASP A 775 -3.98 32.18 -13.43
CA ASP A 775 -5.13 31.27 -13.25
C ASP A 775 -4.72 29.88 -12.70
N SER A 776 -3.62 29.79 -11.96
CA SER A 776 -3.12 28.52 -11.44
C SER A 776 -3.50 28.34 -9.98
N ASP A 777 -4.26 27.30 -9.69
CA ASP A 777 -4.38 26.65 -8.37
C ASP A 777 -3.01 26.44 -7.68
N LEU A 778 -1.91 26.44 -8.46
CA LEU A 778 -0.54 26.34 -7.98
C LEU A 778 -0.03 27.63 -7.29
N ALA A 779 -0.43 28.82 -7.75
CA ALA A 779 -0.10 30.07 -7.07
C ALA A 779 -0.94 30.25 -5.79
N LEU A 780 -2.21 29.85 -5.84
CA LEU A 780 -3.12 29.85 -4.68
C LEU A 780 -2.80 28.77 -3.64
N SER A 781 -2.19 27.65 -4.03
CA SER A 781 -1.74 26.60 -3.11
C SER A 781 -0.40 26.87 -2.43
N LYS A 782 0.39 27.84 -2.94
CA LYS A 782 1.60 28.34 -2.25
C LYS A 782 1.23 29.13 -0.99
N TYR A 783 0.19 29.96 -1.04
CA TYR A 783 -0.28 30.73 0.11
C TYR A 783 -1.21 29.93 1.03
N ARG A 784 -0.74 28.78 1.54
CA ARG A 784 -1.35 28.07 2.67
C ARG A 784 -1.20 28.84 3.99
N GLY A 785 -1.42 30.16 3.99
CA GLY A 785 -1.77 30.94 5.18
C GLY A 785 -3.20 30.62 5.66
N ASN A 786 -3.62 29.37 5.52
CA ASN A 786 -4.96 28.86 5.80
C ASN A 786 -5.00 27.98 7.08
N SER A 787 -4.01 28.12 7.97
CA SER A 787 -4.16 27.62 9.34
C SER A 787 -4.90 28.67 10.16
N GLY A 788 -5.74 28.23 11.11
CA GLY A 788 -6.43 29.15 12.03
C GLY A 788 -5.47 30.10 12.74
N ASP A 789 -4.25 29.62 13.03
CA ASP A 789 -3.22 30.33 13.77
C ASP A 789 -2.71 31.61 13.07
N PHE A 790 -2.58 31.62 11.73
CA PHE A 790 -2.16 32.82 11.00
C PHE A 790 -3.25 33.89 11.01
N LEU A 791 -4.50 33.46 10.86
CA LEU A 791 -5.64 34.36 10.95
C LEU A 791 -5.79 34.92 12.36
N GLU A 792 -5.59 34.10 13.39
CA GLU A 792 -5.59 34.56 14.78
C GLU A 792 -4.55 35.66 14.99
N ALA A 793 -3.36 35.53 14.42
CA ALA A 793 -2.34 36.58 14.44
C ALA A 793 -2.80 37.86 13.72
N VAL A 794 -3.46 37.75 12.56
CA VAL A 794 -4.02 38.91 11.85
C VAL A 794 -5.09 39.61 12.71
N VAL A 795 -6.07 38.85 13.23
CA VAL A 795 -7.17 39.37 14.06
C VAL A 795 -6.63 40.03 15.33
N LYS A 796 -5.61 39.44 15.97
CA LYS A 796 -4.97 39.99 17.17
C LYS A 796 -4.29 41.34 16.91
N ASN A 797 -3.71 41.52 15.74
CA ASN A 797 -2.93 42.72 15.42
C ASN A 797 -3.75 43.82 14.72
N ILE A 798 -4.91 43.53 14.14
CA ILE A 798 -5.77 44.55 13.52
C ILE A 798 -6.69 45.22 14.56
N ASP A 799 -6.68 46.56 14.59
CA ASP A 799 -7.59 47.34 15.44
C ASP A 799 -8.99 47.45 14.81
N GLY A 800 -10.00 46.90 15.50
CA GLY A 800 -11.40 47.00 15.13
C GLY A 800 -11.82 46.15 13.91
N TYR A 801 -13.13 46.06 13.68
CA TYR A 801 -13.69 45.24 12.60
C TYR A 801 -13.68 45.94 11.23
N GLU A 802 -13.51 47.26 11.18
CA GLU A 802 -13.46 48.04 9.92
C GLU A 802 -12.20 47.73 9.11
N GLY A 803 -11.03 47.73 9.75
CA GLY A 803 -9.77 47.37 9.09
C GLY A 803 -9.74 45.91 8.62
N LEU A 804 -10.36 45.01 9.39
CA LEU A 804 -10.50 43.61 9.01
C LEU A 804 -11.48 43.44 7.85
N ALA A 805 -12.63 44.14 7.87
CA ALA A 805 -13.60 44.14 6.78
C ALA A 805 -13.00 44.69 5.49
N ASP A 806 -12.19 45.76 5.57
CA ASP A 806 -11.52 46.34 4.42
C ASP A 806 -10.40 45.42 3.88
N LEU A 807 -9.69 44.69 4.75
CA LEU A 807 -8.71 43.69 4.31
C LEU A 807 -9.38 42.53 3.56
N VAL A 808 -10.37 41.86 4.17
CA VAL A 808 -10.96 40.62 3.64
C VAL A 808 -12.00 40.84 2.53
N SER A 809 -12.14 42.06 2.02
CA SER A 809 -13.16 42.42 1.02
C SER A 809 -12.64 42.78 -0.37
N GLN A 810 -11.31 42.93 -0.58
CA GLN A 810 -10.77 43.61 -1.77
C GLN A 810 -10.44 42.73 -2.99
N ASP A 811 -9.89 41.53 -2.80
CA ASP A 811 -9.45 40.66 -3.90
C ASP A 811 -9.68 39.17 -3.60
N LYS A 812 -9.49 38.31 -4.60
CA LYS A 812 -9.74 36.87 -4.51
C LYS A 812 -8.87 36.18 -3.44
N GLY A 813 -7.65 36.65 -3.21
CA GLY A 813 -6.75 36.10 -2.19
C GLY A 813 -7.13 36.55 -0.79
N THR A 814 -7.43 37.84 -0.60
CA THR A 814 -7.88 38.36 0.71
C THR A 814 -9.25 37.83 1.14
N LEU A 815 -10.17 37.57 0.20
CA LEU A 815 -11.45 36.90 0.50
C LEU A 815 -11.27 35.49 1.08
N LYS A 816 -10.20 34.77 0.72
CA LYS A 816 -9.91 33.43 1.28
C LYS A 816 -9.62 33.43 2.77
N LEU A 817 -9.10 34.54 3.31
CA LEU A 817 -8.91 34.69 4.75
C LEU A 817 -10.22 34.59 5.52
N PHE A 818 -11.32 35.04 4.92
CA PHE A 818 -12.64 34.97 5.53
C PHE A 818 -13.06 33.52 5.86
N GLN A 819 -12.68 32.54 5.03
CA GLN A 819 -13.04 31.13 5.24
C GLN A 819 -12.43 30.53 6.51
N ASN A 820 -11.30 31.06 6.96
CA ASN A 820 -10.62 30.55 8.14
C ASN A 820 -11.18 31.17 9.44
N ILE A 821 -12.02 32.20 9.36
CA ILE A 821 -12.66 32.82 10.52
C ILE A 821 -13.72 31.85 11.03
N LYS A 822 -13.47 31.23 12.18
CA LYS A 822 -14.42 30.32 12.85
C LYS A 822 -15.20 31.00 13.99
N ASP A 823 -14.77 32.18 14.41
CA ASP A 823 -15.45 32.92 15.47
C ASP A 823 -16.71 33.61 14.92
N ASP A 824 -17.86 33.15 15.38
CA ASP A 824 -19.16 33.65 14.97
C ASP A 824 -19.34 35.14 15.28
N ASN A 825 -18.74 35.66 16.35
CA ASN A 825 -18.83 37.08 16.71
C ASN A 825 -18.12 37.95 15.68
N ILE A 826 -16.96 37.53 15.20
CA ILE A 826 -16.21 38.25 14.16
C ILE A 826 -17.04 38.28 12.88
N ILE A 827 -17.53 37.13 12.43
CA ILE A 827 -18.35 37.03 11.22
C ILE A 827 -19.61 37.91 11.34
N ASN A 828 -20.32 37.86 12.47
CA ASN A 828 -21.54 38.64 12.67
C ASN A 828 -21.26 40.16 12.63
N ASN A 829 -20.14 40.61 13.18
CA ASN A 829 -19.72 42.02 13.10
C ASN A 829 -19.35 42.43 11.66
N LEU A 830 -18.64 41.57 10.91
CA LEU A 830 -18.31 41.81 9.50
C LEU A 830 -19.56 41.89 8.61
N ILE A 831 -20.54 41.02 8.83
CA ILE A 831 -21.83 41.05 8.14
C ILE A 831 -22.60 42.32 8.51
N SER A 832 -22.64 42.69 9.79
CA SER A 832 -23.35 43.90 10.26
C SER A 832 -22.79 45.19 9.68
N LEU A 833 -21.47 45.24 9.43
CA LEU A 833 -20.79 46.43 8.90
C LEU A 833 -21.04 46.68 7.41
N LYS A 834 -20.96 45.64 6.56
CA LYS A 834 -21.04 45.78 5.09
C LYS A 834 -22.34 45.24 4.49
N GLY A 835 -23.13 44.48 5.25
CA GLY A 835 -24.36 43.80 4.80
C GLY A 835 -24.10 42.43 4.18
N SER A 836 -25.09 41.53 4.27
CA SER A 836 -25.01 40.18 3.70
C SER A 836 -24.90 40.19 2.16
N ALA A 837 -25.64 41.07 1.49
CA ALA A 837 -25.61 41.21 0.02
C ALA A 837 -24.21 41.52 -0.52
N PHE A 838 -23.47 42.41 0.16
CA PHE A 838 -22.09 42.73 -0.19
C PHE A 838 -21.21 41.48 -0.19
N TRP A 839 -21.25 40.69 0.89
CA TRP A 839 -20.43 39.48 1.00
C TRP A 839 -20.85 38.41 -0.02
N ILE A 840 -22.16 38.25 -0.28
CA ILE A 840 -22.68 37.32 -1.30
C ILE A 840 -22.12 37.66 -2.69
N GLU A 841 -22.16 38.93 -3.10
CA GLU A 841 -21.61 39.37 -4.39
C GLU A 841 -20.11 39.10 -4.50
N ARG A 842 -19.36 39.39 -3.43
CA ARG A 842 -17.91 39.20 -3.40
C ARG A 842 -17.52 37.72 -3.49
N PHE A 843 -18.21 36.84 -2.78
CA PHE A 843 -17.99 35.40 -2.88
C PHE A 843 -18.37 34.85 -4.26
N ILE A 844 -19.54 35.20 -4.78
CA ILE A 844 -20.00 34.67 -6.07
C ILE A 844 -19.12 35.16 -7.23
N ALA A 845 -18.55 36.36 -7.14
CA ALA A 845 -17.58 36.86 -8.11
C ALA A 845 -16.30 36.01 -8.22
N MET A 846 -15.99 35.16 -7.22
CA MET A 846 -14.87 34.20 -7.28
C MET A 846 -15.22 32.90 -8.03
N GLY A 847 -16.47 32.73 -8.47
CA GLY A 847 -16.95 31.52 -9.16
C GLY A 847 -17.25 30.36 -8.21
N ILE A 848 -16.95 29.13 -8.66
CA ILE A 848 -17.24 27.87 -7.94
C ILE A 848 -16.63 27.88 -6.53
N GLU A 849 -15.38 28.34 -6.41
CA GLU A 849 -14.65 28.34 -5.14
C GLU A 849 -15.28 29.29 -4.11
N GLY A 850 -15.68 30.49 -4.52
CA GLY A 850 -16.33 31.42 -3.60
C GLY A 850 -17.74 30.98 -3.22
N PHE A 851 -18.45 30.26 -4.10
CA PHE A 851 -19.72 29.64 -3.70
C PHE A 851 -19.51 28.58 -2.61
N ASP A 852 -18.49 27.73 -2.69
CA ASP A 852 -18.14 26.77 -1.62
C ASP A 852 -17.83 27.47 -0.29
N MET A 853 -17.13 28.60 -0.36
CA MET A 853 -16.82 29.41 0.82
C MET A 853 -18.07 30.01 1.45
N LEU A 854 -18.98 30.58 0.64
CA LEU A 854 -20.27 31.10 1.11
C LEU A 854 -21.08 29.99 1.79
N MET A 855 -21.06 28.80 1.21
CA MET A 855 -21.74 27.62 1.72
C MET A 855 -21.22 27.14 3.08
N SER A 856 -19.90 27.15 3.26
CA SER A 856 -19.26 26.68 4.49
C SER A 856 -19.23 27.71 5.62
N THR A 857 -19.36 29.01 5.32
CA THR A 857 -19.20 30.09 6.32
C THR A 857 -20.45 30.89 6.62
N LEU A 858 -21.29 31.14 5.60
CA LEU A 858 -22.41 32.07 5.71
C LEU A 858 -23.78 31.40 5.63
N LEU A 859 -23.89 30.17 5.10
CA LEU A 859 -25.18 29.52 4.84
C LEU A 859 -26.16 29.60 6.01
N GLU A 860 -25.72 29.23 7.22
CA GLU A 860 -26.59 29.21 8.41
C GLU A 860 -26.93 30.60 8.95
N LYS A 861 -26.21 31.63 8.50
CA LYS A 861 -26.34 33.04 8.92
C LYS A 861 -27.14 33.88 7.95
N LEU A 862 -27.46 33.35 6.77
CA LEU A 862 -28.29 34.04 5.80
C LEU A 862 -29.76 33.96 6.21
N ASP A 863 -30.43 35.11 6.19
CA ASP A 863 -31.88 35.18 6.29
C ASP A 863 -32.54 34.79 4.95
N LYS A 864 -33.88 34.80 4.91
CA LYS A 864 -34.63 34.41 3.71
C LYS A 864 -34.31 35.28 2.51
N ASP A 865 -34.10 36.58 2.72
CA ASP A 865 -33.80 37.53 1.66
C ASP A 865 -32.39 37.31 1.11
N GLY A 866 -31.41 37.03 1.98
CA GLY A 866 -30.05 36.66 1.60
C GLY A 866 -29.99 35.31 0.85
N LEU A 867 -30.78 34.31 1.26
CA LEU A 867 -30.88 33.03 0.55
C LEU A 867 -31.52 33.20 -0.83
N PHE A 868 -32.58 34.02 -0.93
CA PHE A 868 -33.21 34.34 -2.22
C PHE A 868 -32.21 35.01 -3.16
N TYR A 869 -31.50 36.03 -2.67
CA TYR A 869 -30.47 36.74 -3.42
C TYR A 869 -29.34 35.80 -3.89
N THR A 870 -28.90 34.88 -3.02
CA THR A 870 -27.89 33.87 -3.36
C THR A 870 -28.37 32.98 -4.51
N ILE A 871 -29.62 32.51 -4.47
CA ILE A 871 -30.20 31.69 -5.55
C ILE A 871 -30.24 32.44 -6.88
N GLU A 872 -30.66 33.72 -6.87
CA GLU A 872 -30.66 34.53 -8.09
C GLU A 872 -29.25 34.68 -8.68
N MET A 873 -28.27 34.95 -7.84
CA MET A 873 -26.89 35.15 -8.28
C MET A 873 -26.24 33.87 -8.83
N ILE A 874 -26.43 32.70 -8.19
CA ILE A 874 -25.82 31.45 -8.65
C ILE A 874 -26.51 30.85 -9.88
N THR A 875 -27.78 31.21 -10.13
CA THR A 875 -28.54 30.79 -11.32
C THR A 875 -28.45 31.78 -12.47
N LEU A 876 -27.76 32.91 -12.29
CA LEU A 876 -27.50 33.86 -13.36
C LEU A 876 -26.64 33.20 -14.45
N VAL A 877 -27.15 33.16 -15.68
CA VAL A 877 -26.47 32.54 -16.81
C VAL A 877 -25.50 33.54 -17.43
N THR A 878 -24.21 33.20 -17.44
CA THR A 878 -23.14 33.95 -18.09
C THR A 878 -22.68 33.25 -19.38
N GLN A 879 -21.72 33.83 -20.12
CA GLN A 879 -21.11 33.17 -21.29
C GLN A 879 -20.46 31.81 -20.94
N SER A 880 -20.07 31.62 -19.69
CA SER A 880 -19.51 30.38 -19.14
C SER A 880 -20.54 29.46 -18.45
N GLY A 881 -21.85 29.72 -18.60
CA GLY A 881 -22.91 29.04 -17.85
C GLY A 881 -23.21 29.70 -16.50
N SER A 882 -23.99 29.05 -15.64
CA SER A 882 -24.28 29.55 -14.29
C SER A 882 -23.31 29.00 -13.25
N THR A 883 -23.10 29.73 -12.15
CA THR A 883 -22.23 29.26 -11.05
C THR A 883 -22.74 27.95 -10.47
N TRP A 884 -24.07 27.81 -10.33
CA TRP A 884 -24.71 26.59 -9.84
C TRP A 884 -24.47 25.39 -10.77
N SER A 885 -24.62 25.56 -12.08
CA SER A 885 -24.40 24.46 -13.03
C SER A 885 -22.94 24.02 -13.07
N ASN A 886 -22.02 24.98 -13.06
CA ASN A 886 -20.59 24.73 -13.03
C ASN A 886 -20.16 24.05 -11.73
N TYR A 887 -20.75 24.45 -10.60
CA TYR A 887 -20.49 23.89 -9.28
C TYR A 887 -20.87 22.40 -9.20
N VAL A 888 -22.09 22.05 -9.61
CA VAL A 888 -22.58 20.65 -9.61
C VAL A 888 -21.77 19.76 -10.57
N ASN A 889 -21.17 20.34 -11.61
CA ASN A 889 -20.39 19.61 -12.58
C ASN A 889 -18.95 19.29 -12.13
N TRP A 890 -18.39 19.96 -11.11
CA TRP A 890 -16.98 19.82 -10.71
C TRP A 890 -16.68 18.54 -9.89
N THR A 891 -15.51 17.91 -10.07
CA THR A 891 -15.18 16.52 -9.60
C THR A 891 -14.68 16.39 -8.16
N ARG A 892 -14.68 17.46 -7.35
CA ARG A 892 -14.06 17.46 -6.00
C ARG A 892 -15.00 17.12 -4.83
N TRP A 893 -16.31 16.92 -5.05
CA TRP A 893 -17.31 17.09 -3.98
C TRP A 893 -18.07 15.83 -3.56
N THR A 894 -18.60 15.82 -2.33
CA THR A 894 -19.36 14.72 -1.69
C THR A 894 -20.87 14.99 -1.68
N ASP A 895 -21.69 13.94 -1.64
CA ASP A 895 -23.16 14.01 -1.48
C ASP A 895 -23.59 14.89 -0.30
N ASP A 896 -22.80 14.95 0.78
CA ASP A 896 -23.17 15.62 2.04
C ASP A 896 -23.29 17.14 1.90
N THR A 897 -22.38 17.81 1.17
CA THR A 897 -22.39 19.27 1.03
C THR A 897 -23.60 19.75 0.23
N VAL A 898 -23.91 19.08 -0.89
CA VAL A 898 -25.09 19.41 -1.72
C VAL A 898 -26.38 19.12 -0.95
N LYS A 899 -26.42 18.02 -0.18
CA LYS A 899 -27.55 17.68 0.67
C LYS A 899 -27.81 18.73 1.75
N LEU A 900 -26.76 19.23 2.41
CA LEU A 900 -26.89 20.29 3.42
C LEU A 900 -27.47 21.58 2.82
N PHE A 901 -26.95 22.02 1.67
CA PHE A 901 -27.46 23.21 0.99
C PHE A 901 -28.93 23.10 0.59
N LEU A 902 -29.28 22.03 -0.13
CA LEU A 902 -30.65 21.81 -0.60
C LEU A 902 -31.61 21.59 0.56
N GLY A 903 -31.16 20.94 1.64
CA GLY A 903 -31.90 20.80 2.89
C GLY A 903 -32.17 22.16 3.55
N HIS A 904 -31.18 23.06 3.58
CA HIS A 904 -31.34 24.39 4.14
C HIS A 904 -32.35 25.24 3.33
N ILE A 905 -32.28 25.19 2.00
CA ILE A 905 -33.25 25.85 1.11
C ILE A 905 -34.65 25.25 1.29
N ALA A 906 -34.78 23.92 1.32
CA ALA A 906 -36.05 23.25 1.53
C ALA A 906 -36.72 23.71 2.83
N ASN A 907 -35.93 23.87 3.90
CA ASN A 907 -36.42 24.28 5.22
C ASN A 907 -36.82 25.76 5.27
N GLN A 908 -36.03 26.66 4.65
CA GLN A 908 -36.22 28.11 4.78
C GLN A 908 -37.13 28.73 3.70
N LEU A 909 -36.98 28.28 2.45
CA LEU A 909 -37.66 28.83 1.28
C LEU A 909 -38.72 27.89 0.70
N GLY A 910 -38.64 26.59 1.02
CA GLY A 910 -39.59 25.56 0.55
C GLY A 910 -39.08 24.75 -0.64
N GLN A 911 -39.81 23.68 -0.97
CA GLN A 911 -39.40 22.73 -2.01
C GLN A 911 -39.40 23.31 -3.43
N ASP A 912 -40.23 24.32 -3.71
CA ASP A 912 -40.30 24.95 -5.04
C ASP A 912 -38.96 25.58 -5.45
N TYR A 913 -38.22 26.16 -4.49
CA TYR A 913 -36.89 26.73 -4.72
C TYR A 913 -35.81 25.66 -4.90
N VAL A 914 -35.95 24.53 -4.22
CA VAL A 914 -35.09 23.35 -4.47
C VAL A 914 -35.32 22.84 -5.89
N MET A 915 -36.57 22.73 -6.32
CA MET A 915 -36.92 22.30 -7.67
C MET A 915 -36.40 23.29 -8.73
N LYS A 916 -36.48 24.60 -8.47
CA LYS A 916 -35.88 25.64 -9.34
C LYS A 916 -34.38 25.43 -9.55
N LEU A 917 -33.64 25.00 -8.51
CA LEU A 917 -32.21 24.70 -8.61
C LEU A 917 -31.93 23.36 -9.31
N LEU A 918 -32.69 22.31 -8.99
CA LEU A 918 -32.50 20.98 -9.60
C LEU A 918 -32.78 20.98 -11.10
N LEU A 919 -33.82 21.72 -11.50
CA LEU A 919 -34.27 21.88 -12.88
C LEU A 919 -33.65 23.09 -13.59
N HIS A 920 -32.74 23.81 -12.94
CA HIS A 920 -32.07 24.95 -13.55
C HIS A 920 -31.38 24.53 -14.86
N ASP A 921 -31.61 25.29 -15.92
CA ASP A 921 -31.02 25.09 -17.24
C ASP A 921 -30.33 26.38 -17.69
N ASP A 922 -29.06 26.25 -18.07
CA ASP A 922 -28.19 27.32 -18.57
C ASP A 922 -27.97 27.22 -20.09
N GLY A 923 -28.80 26.43 -20.79
CA GLY A 923 -28.68 26.15 -22.23
C GLY A 923 -27.95 24.85 -22.56
N ASN A 924 -27.40 24.14 -21.56
CA ASN A 924 -26.76 22.83 -21.72
C ASN A 924 -27.57 21.67 -21.12
N GLY A 925 -28.84 21.92 -20.78
CA GLY A 925 -29.75 20.97 -20.18
C GLY A 925 -29.79 21.07 -18.64
N PRO A 926 -30.86 20.54 -18.01
CA PRO A 926 -31.06 20.60 -16.56
C PRO A 926 -29.86 20.11 -15.76
N VAL A 927 -29.50 20.84 -14.71
CA VAL A 927 -28.31 20.57 -13.89
C VAL A 927 -28.30 19.14 -13.32
N ILE A 928 -29.44 18.63 -12.84
CA ILE A 928 -29.53 17.25 -12.32
C ILE A 928 -29.20 16.18 -13.37
N ILE A 929 -29.50 16.46 -14.64
CA ILE A 929 -29.23 15.54 -15.76
C ILE A 929 -27.74 15.51 -16.06
N ARG A 930 -27.08 16.68 -16.07
CA ARG A 930 -25.63 16.79 -16.28
C ARG A 930 -24.83 16.15 -15.15
N ALA A 931 -25.29 16.28 -13.89
CA ALA A 931 -24.69 15.63 -12.74
C ALA A 931 -24.69 14.10 -12.86
N ALA A 932 -25.81 13.52 -13.31
CA ALA A 932 -25.98 12.08 -13.48
C ALA A 932 -25.23 11.48 -14.68
N LEU A 933 -24.68 12.31 -15.58
CA LEU A 933 -23.99 11.90 -16.80
C LEU A 933 -22.47 11.65 -16.66
N ARG A 934 -21.82 12.11 -15.59
CA ARG A 934 -20.34 12.05 -15.48
C ARG A 934 -19.82 10.69 -14.99
N LYS A 935 -18.76 10.19 -15.63
CA LYS A 935 -18.02 8.95 -15.32
C LYS A 935 -16.89 9.21 -14.32
N SER A 936 -16.87 8.55 -13.16
CA SER A 936 -15.64 8.35 -12.36
C SER A 936 -15.82 7.21 -11.33
N HIS A 937 -14.77 6.41 -11.15
CA HIS A 937 -14.60 5.40 -10.10
C HIS A 937 -13.92 5.97 -8.84
N THR A 938 -14.06 7.25 -8.55
CA THR A 938 -13.53 7.84 -7.31
C THR A 938 -14.40 7.48 -6.11
N LYS A 939 -13.76 7.25 -4.94
CA LYS A 939 -14.36 6.84 -3.65
C LYS A 939 -15.55 7.69 -3.17
N ASN A 940 -15.77 8.88 -3.73
CA ASN A 940 -16.86 9.78 -3.38
C ASN A 940 -17.87 9.83 -4.53
N GLY A 941 -19.05 9.26 -4.33
CA GLY A 941 -20.15 9.31 -5.28
C GLY A 941 -20.57 10.74 -5.61
N TYR A 942 -20.95 10.98 -6.87
CA TYR A 942 -21.48 12.27 -7.33
C TYR A 942 -22.78 12.65 -6.57
N PRO A 943 -23.12 13.95 -6.44
CA PRO A 943 -24.23 14.47 -5.61
C PRO A 943 -25.66 14.06 -6.05
N VAL A 944 -25.77 13.12 -6.99
CA VAL A 944 -27.02 12.69 -7.61
C VAL A 944 -27.94 12.06 -6.57
N ALA A 945 -27.42 11.29 -5.62
CA ALA A 945 -28.24 10.68 -4.57
C ALA A 945 -28.87 11.74 -3.66
N ALA A 946 -28.09 12.76 -3.27
CA ALA A 946 -28.58 13.90 -2.51
C ALA A 946 -29.65 14.69 -3.28
N MET A 947 -29.43 14.99 -4.55
CA MET A 947 -30.39 15.71 -5.40
C MET A 947 -31.70 14.94 -5.59
N VAL A 948 -31.61 13.62 -5.83
CA VAL A 948 -32.78 12.76 -6.05
C VAL A 948 -33.62 12.59 -4.79
N ALA A 949 -33.03 12.68 -3.60
CA ALA A 949 -33.76 12.59 -2.34
C ALA A 949 -34.84 13.68 -2.17
N HIS A 950 -34.68 14.82 -2.86
CA HIS A 950 -35.63 15.93 -2.81
C HIS A 950 -36.74 15.86 -3.86
N ILE A 951 -36.69 14.92 -4.81
CA ILE A 951 -37.70 14.80 -5.88
C ILE A 951 -38.75 13.78 -5.47
N THR A 952 -40.03 14.17 -5.45
CA THR A 952 -41.14 13.26 -5.13
C THR A 952 -41.45 12.31 -6.29
N LYS A 953 -42.10 11.17 -5.98
CA LYS A 953 -42.56 10.20 -6.99
C LYS A 953 -43.58 10.81 -7.98
N ARG A 954 -44.27 11.88 -7.60
CA ARG A 954 -45.20 12.60 -8.47
C ARG A 954 -44.43 13.44 -9.50
N GLU A 955 -43.52 14.29 -9.05
CA GLU A 955 -42.70 15.16 -9.92
C GLU A 955 -41.87 14.33 -10.89
N ARG A 956 -41.32 13.20 -10.43
CA ARG A 956 -40.65 12.24 -11.34
C ARG A 956 -41.55 11.78 -12.48
N ARG A 957 -42.83 11.51 -12.21
CA ARG A 957 -43.78 11.01 -13.23
C ARG A 957 -44.22 12.09 -14.19
N GLU A 958 -44.34 13.33 -13.73
CA GLU A 958 -44.69 14.48 -14.58
C GLU A 958 -43.54 14.78 -15.55
N GLU A 959 -42.30 14.87 -15.06
CA GLU A 959 -41.11 15.06 -15.90
C GLU A 959 -40.85 13.88 -16.87
N ILE A 960 -41.09 12.63 -16.45
CA ILE A 960 -40.97 11.48 -17.36
C ILE A 960 -42.03 11.52 -18.47
N ARG A 961 -43.23 12.04 -18.19
CA ARG A 961 -44.28 12.18 -19.20
C ARG A 961 -43.90 13.24 -20.21
N ASP A 962 -43.46 14.40 -19.74
CA ASP A 962 -42.97 15.50 -20.59
C ASP A 962 -41.75 15.07 -21.40
N LEU A 963 -40.92 14.16 -20.85
CA LEU A 963 -39.81 13.55 -21.56
C LEU A 963 -40.26 12.66 -22.71
N ILE A 964 -41.24 11.78 -22.48
CA ILE A 964 -41.78 10.86 -23.50
C ILE A 964 -42.44 11.66 -24.64
N ASP A 965 -43.01 12.82 -24.33
CA ASP A 965 -43.69 13.70 -25.27
C ASP A 965 -42.76 14.74 -25.93
N SER A 966 -41.46 14.76 -25.59
CA SER A 966 -40.46 15.70 -26.12
C SER A 966 -39.92 15.31 -27.51
N SER A 967 -39.26 16.25 -28.20
CA SER A 967 -38.68 15.99 -29.53
C SER A 967 -37.66 14.85 -29.50
N LEU A 968 -37.51 14.09 -30.59
CA LEU A 968 -36.62 12.93 -30.67
C LEU A 968 -35.17 13.26 -30.28
N ALA A 969 -34.66 14.46 -30.61
CA ALA A 969 -33.32 14.89 -30.23
C ALA A 969 -33.17 15.13 -28.71
N ASP A 970 -34.21 15.68 -28.08
CA ASP A 970 -34.26 16.00 -26.65
C ASP A 970 -34.52 14.73 -25.80
N PHE A 971 -35.40 13.85 -26.32
CA PHE A 971 -35.62 12.50 -25.81
C PHE A 971 -34.33 11.67 -25.83
N LEU A 972 -33.55 11.71 -26.92
CA LEU A 972 -32.29 10.97 -27.06
C LEU A 972 -31.21 11.37 -26.05
N GLN A 973 -31.13 12.65 -25.68
CA GLN A 973 -30.15 13.13 -24.69
C GLN A 973 -30.55 12.75 -23.25
N LYS A 974 -31.85 12.67 -22.97
CA LYS A 974 -32.40 12.42 -21.63
C LYS A 974 -32.76 10.94 -21.38
N PHE A 975 -32.94 10.13 -22.43
CA PHE A 975 -33.35 8.71 -22.40
C PHE A 975 -32.41 7.81 -21.59
N THR A 976 -31.09 7.98 -21.72
CA THR A 976 -30.08 7.10 -21.11
C THR A 976 -30.01 7.22 -19.57
N ILE A 977 -30.45 8.32 -18.99
CA ILE A 977 -30.08 8.73 -17.62
C ILE A 977 -31.28 8.65 -16.67
N TRP A 978 -32.42 9.22 -17.05
CA TRP A 978 -33.62 9.26 -16.20
C TRP A 978 -34.31 7.90 -16.10
N VAL A 979 -34.37 7.18 -17.23
CA VAL A 979 -34.98 5.85 -17.29
C VAL A 979 -34.23 4.91 -16.35
N LEU A 980 -32.90 4.79 -16.43
CA LEU A 980 -32.17 3.83 -15.59
C LEU A 980 -32.18 4.19 -14.09
N CYS A 981 -32.28 5.46 -13.71
CA CYS A 981 -32.38 5.85 -12.30
C CYS A 981 -33.75 5.50 -11.70
N PHE A 982 -34.83 5.64 -12.48
CA PHE A 982 -36.21 5.55 -11.98
C PHE A 982 -37.08 4.47 -12.63
N ILE A 983 -36.54 3.58 -13.47
CA ILE A 983 -37.34 2.56 -14.19
C ILE A 983 -38.17 1.68 -13.26
N GLN A 984 -37.67 1.44 -12.05
CA GLN A 984 -38.38 0.68 -11.01
C GLN A 984 -39.70 1.36 -10.57
N ASP A 985 -39.84 2.67 -10.75
CA ASP A 985 -41.05 3.43 -10.42
C ASP A 985 -42.09 3.48 -11.56
N PHE A 986 -41.77 2.99 -12.77
CA PHE A 986 -42.66 3.05 -13.94
C PHE A 986 -43.92 2.20 -13.74
N SER A 987 -45.08 2.70 -14.13
CA SER A 987 -46.26 1.82 -14.27
C SER A 987 -46.08 0.88 -15.48
N ARG A 988 -46.97 -0.11 -15.59
CA ARG A 988 -46.99 -1.00 -16.76
C ARG A 988 -47.18 -0.21 -18.07
N ASP A 989 -48.05 0.80 -18.04
CA ASP A 989 -48.37 1.61 -19.22
C ASP A 989 -47.22 2.57 -19.57
N ASP A 990 -46.57 3.18 -18.58
CA ASP A 990 -45.37 4.02 -18.79
C ASP A 990 -44.24 3.22 -19.44
N LEU A 991 -44.04 1.97 -18.99
CA LEU A 991 -43.01 1.10 -19.52
C LEU A 991 -43.32 0.64 -20.96
N LEU A 992 -44.59 0.38 -21.27
CA LEU A 992 -45.03 0.08 -22.65
C LEU A 992 -44.85 1.27 -23.58
N ASN A 993 -45.21 2.47 -23.15
CA ASN A 993 -45.03 3.70 -23.94
C ASN A 993 -43.54 4.00 -24.17
N LEU A 994 -42.71 3.78 -23.15
CA LEU A 994 -41.26 3.88 -23.28
C LEU A 994 -40.71 2.86 -24.28
N ILE A 995 -41.12 1.59 -24.19
CA ILE A 995 -40.69 0.55 -25.15
C ILE A 995 -41.09 0.94 -26.57
N LYS A 996 -42.30 1.45 -26.79
CA LYS A 996 -42.76 1.92 -28.10
C LYS A 996 -41.90 3.07 -28.62
N ALA A 997 -41.58 4.06 -27.79
CA ALA A 997 -40.77 5.21 -28.18
C ALA A 997 -39.34 4.80 -28.58
N ILE A 998 -38.74 3.86 -27.86
CA ILE A 998 -37.32 3.49 -28.05
C ILE A 998 -37.12 2.45 -29.15
N THR A 999 -38.17 1.67 -29.45
CA THR A 999 -38.19 0.70 -30.56
C THR A 999 -38.73 1.31 -31.85
N PHE A 1000 -39.22 2.55 -31.83
CA PHE A 1000 -39.59 3.29 -33.03
C PHE A 1000 -38.38 3.51 -33.95
N VAL A 1001 -38.57 3.27 -35.24
CA VAL A 1001 -37.53 3.42 -36.27
C VAL A 1001 -37.83 4.69 -37.07
N ASP A 1002 -36.98 5.71 -36.91
CA ASP A 1002 -37.04 6.93 -37.71
C ASP A 1002 -36.25 6.73 -39.02
N ASN A 1003 -36.89 6.99 -40.16
CA ASN A 1003 -36.33 6.84 -41.50
C ASN A 1003 -35.88 8.18 -42.14
N ASP A 1004 -36.14 9.33 -41.49
CA ASP A 1004 -35.97 10.66 -42.11
C ASP A 1004 -34.67 11.39 -41.73
N SER A 1005 -33.78 10.79 -40.94
CA SER A 1005 -32.45 11.35 -40.67
C SER A 1005 -31.34 10.47 -41.25
N PHE A 1006 -30.19 11.06 -41.59
CA PHE A 1006 -28.97 10.42 -42.09
C PHE A 1006 -28.37 9.30 -41.17
N ARG A 1007 -29.14 8.81 -40.19
CA ARG A 1007 -28.77 7.82 -39.16
C ARG A 1007 -29.87 6.76 -38.99
N THR A 1008 -29.94 5.80 -39.90
CA THR A 1008 -30.95 4.72 -39.87
C THR A 1008 -30.91 3.87 -38.57
N GLY A 1009 -32.05 3.78 -37.88
CA GLY A 1009 -32.38 2.75 -36.87
C GLY A 1009 -33.00 3.20 -35.53
N SER A 1010 -33.55 2.26 -34.76
CA SER A 1010 -34.21 2.55 -33.47
C SER A 1010 -33.24 2.92 -32.34
N VAL A 1011 -33.73 3.65 -31.35
CA VAL A 1011 -32.93 4.06 -30.17
C VAL A 1011 -32.40 2.84 -29.41
N TRP A 1012 -33.26 1.85 -29.17
CA TRP A 1012 -32.92 0.61 -28.48
C TRP A 1012 -31.79 -0.16 -29.17
N SER A 1013 -31.88 -0.33 -30.50
CA SER A 1013 -30.87 -1.07 -31.26
C SER A 1013 -29.51 -0.37 -31.33
N ARG A 1014 -29.47 0.96 -31.21
CA ARG A 1014 -28.24 1.76 -31.28
C ARG A 1014 -27.45 1.71 -29.98
N TYR A 1015 -28.10 1.93 -28.84
CA TYR A 1015 -27.41 2.15 -27.57
C TYR A 1015 -27.09 0.88 -26.77
N VAL A 1016 -27.93 -0.16 -26.88
CA VAL A 1016 -27.75 -1.39 -26.09
C VAL A 1016 -26.50 -2.17 -26.48
N ALA A 1017 -26.16 -2.22 -27.78
CA ALA A 1017 -24.97 -2.91 -28.26
C ALA A 1017 -23.67 -2.12 -27.96
N GLU A 1018 -23.66 -0.81 -28.20
CA GLU A 1018 -22.43 -0.01 -28.26
C GLU A 1018 -22.16 0.81 -26.98
N GLN A 1019 -23.18 1.24 -26.23
CA GLN A 1019 -23.04 2.24 -25.16
C GLN A 1019 -23.43 1.75 -23.75
N PHE A 1020 -24.35 0.79 -23.63
CA PHE A 1020 -24.81 0.31 -22.31
C PHE A 1020 -23.84 -0.71 -21.70
N TYR A 1021 -23.58 -0.57 -20.40
CA TYR A 1021 -22.83 -1.55 -19.60
C TYR A 1021 -23.74 -2.72 -19.15
N PRO A 1022 -23.17 -3.90 -18.82
CA PRO A 1022 -23.95 -5.05 -18.37
C PRO A 1022 -24.93 -4.74 -17.24
N ASN A 1023 -24.53 -3.97 -16.22
CA ASN A 1023 -25.40 -3.59 -15.09
C ASN A 1023 -26.61 -2.72 -15.48
N GLN A 1024 -26.49 -1.90 -16.52
CA GLN A 1024 -27.58 -1.06 -17.02
C GLN A 1024 -28.59 -1.89 -17.82
N ILE A 1025 -28.08 -2.81 -18.64
CA ILE A 1025 -28.88 -3.81 -19.36
C ILE A 1025 -29.62 -4.69 -18.35
N ASP A 1026 -28.93 -5.13 -17.30
CA ASP A 1026 -29.49 -5.92 -16.21
C ASP A 1026 -30.68 -5.22 -15.54
N LYS A 1027 -30.48 -3.98 -15.08
CA LYS A 1027 -31.52 -3.19 -14.40
C LYS A 1027 -32.74 -2.94 -15.29
N PHE A 1028 -32.53 -2.68 -16.58
CA PHE A 1028 -33.61 -2.45 -17.54
C PHE A 1028 -34.39 -3.73 -17.84
N LEU A 1029 -33.70 -4.82 -18.23
CA LEU A 1029 -34.34 -6.09 -18.58
C LEU A 1029 -35.02 -6.75 -17.39
N LYS A 1030 -34.47 -6.59 -16.17
CA LYS A 1030 -35.14 -7.00 -14.94
C LYS A 1030 -36.50 -6.34 -14.78
N CYS A 1031 -36.57 -5.01 -14.95
CA CYS A 1031 -37.81 -4.28 -14.80
C CYS A 1031 -38.84 -4.65 -15.87
N VAL A 1032 -38.41 -4.90 -17.11
CA VAL A 1032 -39.29 -5.39 -18.19
C VAL A 1032 -39.78 -6.80 -17.88
N SER A 1033 -38.89 -7.70 -17.44
CA SER A 1033 -39.23 -9.07 -17.07
C SER A 1033 -40.25 -9.12 -15.92
N GLU A 1034 -40.06 -8.30 -14.88
CA GLU A 1034 -40.93 -8.26 -13.71
C GLU A 1034 -42.31 -7.65 -14.00
N LYS A 1035 -42.40 -6.62 -14.86
CA LYS A 1035 -43.65 -5.84 -15.06
C LYS A 1035 -44.42 -6.20 -16.34
N LEU A 1036 -43.75 -6.66 -17.38
CA LEU A 1036 -44.33 -6.97 -18.69
C LEU A 1036 -44.25 -8.46 -19.02
N GLY A 1037 -43.19 -9.13 -18.55
CA GLY A 1037 -43.01 -10.57 -18.67
C GLY A 1037 -41.89 -10.94 -19.65
N GLU A 1038 -41.63 -12.25 -19.76
CA GLU A 1038 -40.53 -12.81 -20.56
C GLU A 1038 -40.69 -12.53 -22.07
N GLU A 1039 -41.91 -12.51 -22.60
CA GLU A 1039 -42.15 -12.33 -24.04
C GLU A 1039 -41.74 -10.93 -24.53
N ASP A 1040 -41.93 -9.89 -23.70
CA ASP A 1040 -41.50 -8.53 -24.00
C ASP A 1040 -39.96 -8.38 -23.95
N VAL A 1041 -39.30 -9.15 -23.09
CA VAL A 1041 -37.83 -9.26 -23.08
C VAL A 1041 -37.34 -9.91 -24.38
N ILE A 1042 -37.99 -11.00 -24.82
CA ILE A 1042 -37.67 -11.67 -26.09
C ILE A 1042 -37.84 -10.69 -27.27
N ASN A 1043 -38.95 -9.94 -27.31
CA ASN A 1043 -39.22 -8.95 -28.36
C ASN A 1043 -38.15 -7.86 -28.41
N LEU A 1044 -37.68 -7.36 -27.26
CA LEU A 1044 -36.60 -6.37 -27.20
C LEU A 1044 -35.25 -6.94 -27.66
N LEU A 1045 -34.93 -8.18 -27.32
CA LEU A 1045 -33.68 -8.82 -27.74
C LEU A 1045 -33.65 -9.14 -29.24
N LEU A 1046 -34.82 -9.47 -29.80
CA LEU A 1046 -35.00 -9.76 -31.22
C LEU A 1046 -35.33 -8.52 -32.07
N HIS A 1047 -35.55 -7.37 -31.44
CA HIS A 1047 -35.87 -6.13 -32.15
C HIS A 1047 -34.77 -5.76 -33.15
N ASP A 1048 -35.15 -5.64 -34.43
CA ASP A 1048 -34.28 -5.16 -35.50
C ASP A 1048 -34.59 -3.71 -35.83
N GLY A 1049 -33.62 -2.83 -35.53
CA GLY A 1049 -33.68 -1.42 -35.91
C GLY A 1049 -33.09 -1.13 -37.30
N GLY A 1050 -33.08 -2.09 -38.23
CA GLY A 1050 -32.66 -1.87 -39.62
C GLY A 1050 -31.19 -2.19 -39.94
N LYS A 1051 -30.46 -2.81 -39.01
CA LYS A 1051 -29.06 -3.26 -39.25
C LYS A 1051 -28.78 -4.71 -38.84
N ARG A 1052 -29.66 -5.33 -38.02
CA ARG A 1052 -29.68 -6.70 -37.44
C ARG A 1052 -30.28 -6.63 -36.02
N PRO A 1053 -30.87 -7.74 -35.51
CA PRO A 1053 -31.34 -7.82 -34.13
C PRO A 1053 -30.27 -7.49 -33.08
N VAL A 1054 -30.69 -6.89 -31.97
CA VAL A 1054 -29.78 -6.44 -30.87
C VAL A 1054 -28.90 -7.58 -30.35
N ILE A 1055 -29.50 -8.76 -30.12
CA ILE A 1055 -28.78 -9.94 -29.62
C ILE A 1055 -27.68 -10.43 -30.58
N VAL A 1056 -27.91 -10.31 -31.90
CA VAL A 1056 -26.93 -10.69 -32.94
C VAL A 1056 -25.76 -9.73 -32.94
N ARG A 1057 -26.01 -8.42 -32.77
CA ARG A 1057 -24.94 -7.40 -32.68
C ARG A 1057 -24.11 -7.54 -31.40
N ALA A 1058 -24.73 -7.85 -30.27
CA ALA A 1058 -24.02 -8.15 -29.03
C ALA A 1058 -23.14 -9.41 -29.15
N THR A 1059 -23.58 -10.38 -29.95
CA THR A 1059 -22.81 -11.62 -30.23
C THR A 1059 -21.59 -11.36 -31.12
N LEU A 1060 -21.76 -10.54 -32.17
CA LEU A 1060 -20.68 -10.19 -33.11
C LEU A 1060 -19.59 -9.29 -32.50
N SER A 1061 -19.90 -8.56 -31.43
CA SER A 1061 -18.96 -7.67 -30.72
C SER A 1061 -18.17 -8.34 -29.58
N GLN A 1062 -18.29 -9.66 -29.39
CA GLN A 1062 -17.56 -10.47 -28.40
C GLN A 1062 -17.66 -10.03 -26.92
N HIS A 1063 -18.68 -9.24 -26.55
CA HIS A 1063 -18.87 -8.79 -25.17
C HIS A 1063 -19.57 -9.86 -24.29
N HIS A 1064 -18.81 -10.86 -23.82
CA HIS A 1064 -19.33 -12.00 -23.04
C HIS A 1064 -20.19 -11.61 -21.81
N ALA A 1065 -19.85 -10.53 -21.10
CA ALA A 1065 -20.62 -10.06 -19.94
C ALA A 1065 -22.01 -9.51 -20.30
N LYS A 1066 -22.15 -8.83 -21.44
CA LYS A 1066 -23.44 -8.29 -21.92
C LYS A 1066 -24.36 -9.43 -22.35
N LEU A 1067 -23.83 -10.41 -23.07
CA LEU A 1067 -24.57 -11.58 -23.51
C LEU A 1067 -25.08 -12.40 -22.32
N LYS A 1068 -24.21 -12.65 -21.32
CA LYS A 1068 -24.60 -13.36 -20.09
C LYS A 1068 -25.79 -12.68 -19.39
N THR A 1069 -25.80 -11.35 -19.38
CA THR A 1069 -26.88 -10.54 -18.78
C THR A 1069 -28.16 -10.57 -19.62
N MET A 1070 -28.08 -10.47 -20.94
CA MET A 1070 -29.27 -10.58 -21.80
C MET A 1070 -29.95 -11.95 -21.68
N TYR A 1071 -29.16 -13.02 -21.51
CA TYR A 1071 -29.67 -14.37 -21.35
C TYR A 1071 -30.12 -14.73 -19.93
N SER A 1072 -29.84 -13.91 -18.90
CA SER A 1072 -30.23 -14.24 -17.52
C SER A 1072 -31.72 -14.08 -17.25
N TYR A 1073 -32.43 -13.31 -18.07
CA TYR A 1073 -33.87 -13.05 -17.96
C TYR A 1073 -34.73 -13.93 -18.86
N LEU A 1074 -34.14 -14.98 -19.45
CA LEU A 1074 -34.83 -15.94 -20.33
C LEU A 1074 -34.83 -17.34 -19.69
N SER A 1075 -35.98 -18.01 -19.74
CA SER A 1075 -36.13 -19.43 -19.41
C SER A 1075 -35.41 -20.32 -20.44
N ALA A 1076 -35.27 -21.62 -20.17
CA ALA A 1076 -34.72 -22.56 -21.15
C ALA A 1076 -35.51 -22.56 -22.47
N SER A 1077 -36.83 -22.37 -22.40
CA SER A 1077 -37.71 -22.21 -23.56
C SER A 1077 -37.46 -20.88 -24.29
N GLY A 1078 -37.37 -19.76 -23.57
CA GLY A 1078 -37.07 -18.44 -24.14
C GLY A 1078 -35.70 -18.37 -24.80
N LYS A 1079 -34.67 -18.99 -24.20
CA LYS A 1079 -33.34 -19.15 -24.80
C LYS A 1079 -33.41 -19.93 -26.11
N SER A 1080 -34.18 -21.01 -26.15
CA SER A 1080 -34.40 -21.80 -27.37
C SER A 1080 -35.09 -20.98 -28.46
N LYS A 1081 -36.16 -20.22 -28.13
CA LYS A 1081 -36.84 -19.31 -29.07
C LYS A 1081 -35.89 -18.27 -29.66
N VAL A 1082 -35.08 -17.61 -28.83
CA VAL A 1082 -34.10 -16.61 -29.29
C VAL A 1082 -33.03 -17.26 -30.17
N CYS A 1083 -32.50 -18.42 -29.78
CA CYS A 1083 -31.52 -19.16 -30.59
C CYS A 1083 -32.10 -19.65 -31.93
N GLN A 1084 -33.36 -20.09 -31.95
CA GLN A 1084 -34.06 -20.52 -33.17
C GLN A 1084 -34.29 -19.33 -34.11
N ALA A 1085 -34.73 -18.19 -33.56
CA ALA A 1085 -34.90 -16.94 -34.31
C ALA A 1085 -33.57 -16.42 -34.90
N ILE A 1086 -32.46 -16.51 -34.15
CA ILE A 1086 -31.12 -16.19 -34.66
C ILE A 1086 -30.68 -17.19 -35.73
N GLY A 1087 -30.98 -18.48 -35.56
CA GLY A 1087 -30.68 -19.54 -36.53
C GLY A 1087 -31.37 -19.32 -37.89
N SER A 1088 -32.63 -18.86 -37.89
CA SER A 1088 -33.35 -18.47 -39.10
C SER A 1088 -32.85 -17.19 -39.79
N ILE A 1089 -32.01 -16.39 -39.11
CA ILE A 1089 -31.42 -15.15 -39.64
C ILE A 1089 -30.04 -15.41 -40.27
N LYS A 1090 -29.48 -16.62 -40.10
CA LYS A 1090 -28.18 -17.04 -40.70
C LYS A 1090 -28.29 -17.53 -42.15
N THR A 1091 -29.50 -17.70 -42.67
CA THR A 1091 -29.80 -17.85 -44.11
C THR A 1091 -30.17 -16.50 -44.68
#